data_AF-A0A1Q7IK94-F1
#
_entry.id   AF-A0A1Q7IK94-F1
#
_cell.length_a   1.000
_cell.length_b   1.000
_cell.length_c   1.000
_cell.angle_alpha   90.00
_cell.angle_beta   90.00
_cell.angle_gamma   90.00
#
_symmetry.space_group_name_H-M   'P 1'
#
loop_
_entity.id
_entity.type
_entity.pdbx_description
1 polymer ?
#
loop_
_entity_poly.entity_id
_entity_poly.type
_entity_poly.pdbx_seq_one_letter_code
_entity_poly.pdbx_strand_id
1 'polypeptide(L)'
;METTQSANGEPLPTGAPAPAPTAPQRPEAKHGTRVKVSVHRLDGGLEDGESDARILTAEGFPIYTPPDSDRARWIPARDIKYVVLGAVEDPNLEADPGEKSALRKAILRFRDGEWIAAYMDAGQGPDGAGLAIKIRLTERQRVIPAIAASAALLEMQFVDAWTSQTDVAMPHRRRSDIMEAAARQGRDLNKLANDFRDRLALIRDVGLTTGDTLAFSRAVRTHLDRFLAEDGIELSAPEKTTLADIILRAAVGYGPLDGLLHDRSVSEIMVNGPDQVFIERRGVLTKAEVRFEDENQLLETIRRMVATTGRHIDGLNPMVDARLPDGSRVNAIIRPAAIHGAALTIRKFKDAVLGMEDLTREGSLSPAMAEFLKAAVLGRMNVLVSGGTGSGKTTSLNVIARFIPHNQRVITIEDAAELQIDHPHVIALEHRPPNVEGKGELTIRQLLRNSLRMRPDRILVGEVRGAEALDMLQAMNTGHDGSMSTIHSNSARDALSRLETMVMMASIDIPFEAVRAQIASAVNLIVHQARMPDGRRKIAQIAEVVGYDQNGAILRDIFLLGMGSDLRLEYNATGYVPTSLDKAAFYGVQVDQDLFDPVKSRFVPAGSDSMMPVVKDPLMAGARGAGGENVVRQVVVVPFSSDRPGDSRQLQSHSVPASDSAPASTMASTPEMQEEMRKLIDAARSAVADLQAVAPQ
;
A
#
# COMPACT_ATOMS: atom_id res chain seq x y z
N MET A 1 45.42 -16.51 -48.71
CA MET A 1 45.05 -15.34 -49.54
C MET A 1 44.83 -14.23 -48.53
N GLU A 2 45.92 -13.57 -48.12
CA GLU A 2 46.48 -12.36 -48.77
C GLU A 2 45.71 -11.10 -48.32
N THR A 3 46.34 -10.00 -47.88
CA THR A 3 47.74 -9.56 -48.09
C THR A 3 48.21 -8.61 -46.97
N THR A 4 49.53 -8.61 -46.64
CA THR A 4 50.45 -7.49 -46.25
C THR A 4 49.89 -6.18 -45.62
N GLN A 5 50.53 -5.45 -44.70
CA GLN A 5 51.94 -5.29 -44.23
C GLN A 5 51.93 -4.41 -42.93
N SER A 6 53.01 -4.02 -42.22
CA SER A 6 54.47 -4.23 -42.35
C SER A 6 55.14 -4.47 -40.97
N ALA A 7 56.04 -3.61 -40.47
CA ALA A 7 56.74 -3.72 -39.19
C ALA A 7 57.33 -2.37 -38.66
N ASN A 8 57.68 -2.37 -37.36
CA ASN A 8 58.67 -1.55 -36.64
C ASN A 8 58.48 -0.03 -36.42
N GLY A 9 58.65 0.38 -35.16
CA GLY A 9 58.84 1.77 -34.70
C GLY A 9 58.99 1.83 -33.17
N GLU A 10 60.15 2.23 -32.66
CA GLU A 10 60.50 2.27 -31.22
C GLU A 10 59.81 3.41 -30.44
N PRO A 11 59.73 3.33 -29.08
CA PRO A 11 59.02 4.31 -28.25
C PRO A 11 59.90 5.46 -27.77
N LEU A 12 59.29 6.66 -27.56
CA LEU A 12 59.68 7.79 -26.69
C LEU A 12 58.80 9.03 -27.04
N PRO A 13 58.65 10.07 -26.20
CA PRO A 13 58.74 10.15 -24.74
C PRO A 13 57.45 10.73 -24.08
N THR A 14 57.40 10.76 -22.75
CA THR A 14 56.33 11.40 -21.97
C THR A 14 56.37 12.93 -22.06
N GLY A 15 55.36 13.55 -22.66
CA GLY A 15 55.14 15.00 -22.62
C GLY A 15 54.34 15.45 -21.39
N ALA A 16 54.78 16.53 -20.74
CA ALA A 16 54.08 17.11 -19.59
C ALA A 16 52.75 17.79 -19.99
N PRO A 17 51.73 17.80 -19.13
CA PRO A 17 50.47 18.50 -19.40
C PRO A 17 50.66 20.02 -19.36
N ALA A 18 49.98 20.73 -20.27
CA ALA A 18 49.96 22.19 -20.32
C ALA A 18 49.29 22.80 -19.07
N PRO A 19 49.67 24.01 -18.64
CA PRO A 19 49.05 24.66 -17.49
C PRO A 19 47.59 25.03 -17.79
N ALA A 20 46.72 24.84 -16.80
CA ALA A 20 45.32 25.25 -16.87
C ALA A 20 45.19 26.78 -16.97
N PRO A 21 44.16 27.31 -17.68
CA PRO A 21 43.95 28.74 -17.79
C PRO A 21 43.62 29.35 -16.43
N THR A 22 44.38 30.38 -16.04
CA THR A 22 44.13 31.19 -14.83
C THR A 22 42.77 31.89 -14.92
N ALA A 23 41.94 31.71 -13.90
CA ALA A 23 40.68 32.44 -13.77
C ALA A 23 40.92 33.97 -13.71
N PRO A 24 40.04 34.79 -14.32
CA PRO A 24 40.18 36.24 -14.28
C PRO A 24 39.98 36.77 -12.86
N GLN A 25 40.97 37.49 -12.33
CA GLN A 25 40.82 38.22 -11.07
C GLN A 25 39.79 39.34 -11.26
N ARG A 26 38.64 39.24 -10.56
CA ARG A 26 37.64 40.33 -10.50
C ARG A 26 38.22 41.50 -9.67
N PRO A 27 37.93 42.76 -10.01
CA PRO A 27 38.57 43.92 -9.40
C PRO A 27 38.16 44.11 -7.92
N GLU A 28 39.12 44.51 -7.09
CA GLU A 28 38.90 44.84 -5.67
C GLU A 28 37.99 46.07 -5.55
N ALA A 29 36.75 45.86 -5.12
CA ALA A 29 35.82 46.93 -4.80
C ALA A 29 36.22 47.60 -3.46
N LYS A 30 36.18 48.92 -3.41
CA LYS A 30 36.39 49.70 -2.19
C LYS A 30 35.38 49.26 -1.13
N HIS A 31 35.86 48.90 0.06
CA HIS A 31 35.01 48.41 1.15
C HIS A 31 33.97 49.47 1.54
N GLY A 32 32.71 49.20 1.21
CA GLY A 32 31.58 49.89 1.80
C GLY A 32 31.44 49.51 3.27
N THR A 33 30.78 50.36 4.07
CA THR A 33 30.49 50.03 5.48
C THR A 33 29.61 48.79 5.55
N ARG A 34 30.19 47.66 5.95
CA ARG A 34 29.46 46.39 6.13
C ARG A 34 28.37 46.57 7.18
N VAL A 35 27.24 45.90 6.98
CA VAL A 35 26.15 45.82 7.94
C VAL A 35 25.82 44.37 8.25
N LYS A 36 25.28 44.12 9.44
CA LYS A 36 24.69 42.83 9.78
C LYS A 36 23.53 42.53 8.83
N VAL A 37 23.47 41.30 8.37
CA VAL A 37 22.40 40.78 7.51
C VAL A 37 21.95 39.43 8.00
N SER A 38 20.69 39.11 7.74
CA SER A 38 20.13 37.78 7.95
C SER A 38 19.45 37.32 6.67
N VAL A 39 19.95 36.25 6.07
CA VAL A 39 19.47 35.72 4.80
C VAL A 39 18.51 34.56 5.09
N HIS A 40 17.23 34.78 4.80
CA HIS A 40 16.20 33.76 4.86
C HIS A 40 16.13 33.03 3.52
N ARG A 41 16.19 31.70 3.56
CA ARG A 41 16.21 30.83 2.39
C ARG A 41 14.84 30.22 2.08
N LEU A 42 14.64 29.83 0.84
CA LEU A 42 13.42 29.17 0.36
C LEU A 42 13.22 27.75 0.89
N ASP A 43 14.27 27.14 1.44
CA ASP A 43 14.26 25.83 2.11
C ASP A 43 13.98 25.94 3.63
N GLY A 44 13.71 27.16 4.14
CA GLY A 44 13.54 27.44 5.57
C GLY A 44 14.85 27.69 6.33
N GLY A 45 16.01 27.62 5.67
CA GLY A 45 17.30 27.94 6.26
C GLY A 45 17.45 29.43 6.62
N LEU A 46 18.28 29.70 7.64
CA LEU A 46 18.65 31.05 8.08
C LEU A 46 20.17 31.17 8.13
N GLU A 47 20.73 32.21 7.52
CA GLU A 47 22.17 32.48 7.51
C GLU A 47 22.45 33.93 7.96
N ASP A 48 22.98 34.09 9.18
CA ASP A 48 23.40 35.39 9.73
C ASP A 48 24.86 35.70 9.38
N GLY A 49 25.16 36.98 9.14
CA GLY A 49 26.51 37.44 8.86
C GLY A 49 26.59 38.94 8.63
N GLU A 50 27.60 39.38 7.88
CA GLU A 50 27.75 40.76 7.42
C GLU A 50 27.71 40.85 5.90
N SER A 51 27.34 42.01 5.36
CA SER A 51 27.42 42.30 3.93
C SER A 51 27.65 43.78 3.67
N ASP A 52 28.40 44.08 2.61
CA ASP A 52 28.50 45.41 1.99
C ASP A 52 27.44 45.64 0.89
N ALA A 53 26.74 44.58 0.46
CA ALA A 53 25.66 44.69 -0.51
C ALA A 53 24.36 45.23 0.10
N ARG A 54 23.66 46.07 -0.67
CA ARG A 54 22.33 46.62 -0.35
C ARG A 54 21.25 46.26 -1.38
N ILE A 55 21.61 45.42 -2.34
CA ILE A 55 20.74 44.92 -3.42
C ILE A 55 21.01 43.43 -3.61
N LEU A 56 20.00 42.70 -4.09
CA LEU A 56 20.13 41.33 -4.57
C LEU A 56 20.34 41.36 -6.09
N THR A 57 21.37 40.69 -6.59
CA THR A 57 21.64 40.56 -8.04
C THR A 57 21.19 39.20 -8.55
N ALA A 58 21.22 38.99 -9.88
CA ALA A 58 20.96 37.68 -10.46
C ALA A 58 22.02 36.61 -10.08
N GLU A 59 23.27 37.02 -9.80
CA GLU A 59 24.33 36.12 -9.33
C GLU A 59 24.07 35.66 -7.87
N GLY A 60 23.46 36.51 -7.04
CA GLY A 60 23.11 36.18 -5.65
C GLY A 60 23.27 37.35 -4.68
N PHE A 61 23.43 37.00 -3.40
CA PHE A 61 23.76 37.94 -2.33
C PHE A 61 25.07 37.53 -1.64
N PRO A 62 26.05 38.44 -1.48
CA PRO A 62 27.29 38.15 -0.76
C PRO A 62 27.07 38.25 0.76
N ILE A 63 27.58 37.27 1.50
CA ILE A 63 27.61 37.25 2.97
C ILE A 63 29.03 36.93 3.46
N TYR A 64 29.48 37.63 4.49
CA TYR A 64 30.72 37.38 5.22
C TYR A 64 30.36 36.74 6.57
N THR A 65 30.90 35.55 6.86
CA THR A 65 30.57 34.78 8.06
C THR A 65 31.85 34.35 8.78
N PRO A 66 32.00 34.59 10.10
CA PRO A 66 33.14 34.08 10.85
C PRO A 66 33.27 32.55 10.72
N PRO A 67 34.49 31.99 10.57
CA PRO A 67 35.79 32.66 10.72
C PRO A 67 36.32 33.35 9.44
N ASP A 68 35.69 33.19 8.28
CA ASP A 68 36.21 33.67 6.98
C ASP A 68 35.66 35.07 6.66
N SER A 69 36.06 36.07 7.48
CA SER A 69 35.58 37.46 7.38
C SER A 69 36.03 38.21 6.14
N ASP A 70 37.05 37.70 5.44
CA ASP A 70 37.74 38.43 4.38
C ASP A 70 37.25 38.01 2.99
N ARG A 71 36.52 36.89 2.91
CA ARG A 71 35.97 36.34 1.66
C ARG A 71 34.46 36.24 1.69
N ALA A 72 33.79 36.94 0.77
CA ALA A 72 32.35 36.83 0.59
C ALA A 72 31.96 35.43 0.08
N ARG A 73 31.08 34.74 0.81
CA ARG A 73 30.30 33.62 0.28
C ARG A 73 29.09 34.17 -0.48
N TRP A 74 28.86 33.72 -1.70
CA TRP A 74 27.68 34.09 -2.47
C TRP A 74 26.57 33.06 -2.28
N ILE A 75 25.40 33.51 -1.81
CA ILE A 75 24.19 32.68 -1.75
C ILE A 75 23.41 32.93 -3.05
N PRO A 76 23.08 31.89 -3.85
CA PRO A 76 22.40 32.07 -5.13
C PRO A 76 21.00 32.69 -4.98
N ALA A 77 20.64 33.64 -5.84
CA ALA A 77 19.37 34.37 -5.76
C ALA A 77 18.12 33.49 -5.82
N ARG A 78 18.21 32.32 -6.46
CA ARG A 78 17.14 31.31 -6.54
C ARG A 78 16.89 30.53 -5.24
N ASP A 79 17.84 30.55 -4.31
CA ASP A 79 17.78 29.85 -3.03
C ASP A 79 17.38 30.82 -1.89
N ILE A 80 17.44 32.13 -2.14
CA ILE A 80 17.07 33.21 -1.22
C ILE A 80 15.57 33.48 -1.30
N LYS A 81 14.94 33.65 -0.13
CA LYS A 81 13.56 34.13 0.02
C LYS A 81 13.53 35.65 0.19
N TYR A 82 14.23 36.14 1.22
CA TYR A 82 14.50 37.56 1.43
C TYR A 82 15.75 37.74 2.30
N VAL A 83 16.35 38.93 2.23
CA VAL A 83 17.50 39.33 3.05
C VAL A 83 17.11 40.49 3.95
N VAL A 84 17.24 40.34 5.26
CA VAL A 84 17.06 41.42 6.23
C VAL A 84 18.36 42.23 6.34
N LEU A 85 18.27 43.55 6.30
CA LEU A 85 19.39 44.48 6.42
C LEU A 85 19.37 45.13 7.82
N GLY A 86 20.09 44.53 8.76
CA GLY A 86 20.11 44.91 10.18
C GLY A 86 19.78 43.72 11.10
N ALA A 87 19.61 44.00 12.39
CA ALA A 87 19.14 43.03 13.38
C ALA A 87 17.73 43.41 13.85
N VAL A 88 16.88 42.41 14.10
CA VAL A 88 15.50 42.62 14.58
C VAL A 88 15.49 43.27 15.98
N GLU A 89 16.56 43.05 16.75
CA GLU A 89 16.83 43.54 18.11
C GLU A 89 17.41 44.98 18.16
N ASP A 90 17.67 45.63 17.02
CA ASP A 90 18.22 46.99 17.03
C ASP A 90 17.21 47.98 17.67
N PRO A 91 17.55 48.65 18.79
CA PRO A 91 16.65 49.60 19.43
C PRO A 91 16.32 50.83 18.56
N ASN A 92 17.12 51.09 17.53
CA ASN A 92 16.98 52.24 16.63
C ASN A 92 16.16 51.96 15.36
N LEU A 93 15.50 50.80 15.25
CA LEU A 93 14.58 50.52 14.15
C LEU A 93 13.53 51.62 13.99
N GLU A 94 13.16 51.92 12.75
CA GLU A 94 12.12 52.90 12.41
C GLU A 94 10.76 52.47 13.01
N ALA A 95 9.99 53.43 13.52
CA ALA A 95 8.62 53.19 13.97
C ALA A 95 7.74 52.72 12.81
N ASP A 96 6.82 51.77 13.07
CA ASP A 96 5.80 51.39 12.08
C ASP A 96 4.92 52.61 11.77
N PRO A 97 4.93 53.15 10.53
CA PRO A 97 4.13 54.34 10.20
C PRO A 97 2.62 54.04 10.14
N GLY A 98 2.23 52.77 10.23
CA GLY A 98 0.85 52.32 10.28
C GLY A 98 0.02 52.78 9.10
N GLU A 99 -1.25 53.11 9.38
CA GLU A 99 -2.20 53.49 8.32
C GLU A 99 -1.87 54.80 7.62
N LYS A 100 -1.17 55.72 8.31
CA LYS A 100 -0.85 57.07 7.82
C LYS A 100 0.43 57.15 6.97
N SER A 101 1.00 55.99 6.62
CA SER A 101 2.20 55.90 5.79
C SER A 101 1.94 56.40 4.37
N ALA A 102 2.91 57.14 3.81
CA ALA A 102 2.94 57.47 2.38
C ALA A 102 3.58 56.35 1.51
N LEU A 103 4.18 55.33 2.14
CA LEU A 103 4.73 54.17 1.44
C LEU A 103 3.61 53.21 1.03
N ARG A 104 3.70 52.62 -0.17
CA ARG A 104 2.72 51.63 -0.64
C ARG A 104 2.78 50.38 0.26
N LYS A 105 1.65 49.97 0.83
CA LYS A 105 1.54 48.77 1.66
C LYS A 105 1.34 47.56 0.75
N ALA A 106 2.01 46.45 1.04
CA ALA A 106 1.86 45.20 0.31
C ALA A 106 1.85 43.99 1.27
N ILE A 107 1.12 42.95 0.89
CA ILE A 107 1.24 41.62 1.46
C ILE A 107 1.90 40.74 0.39
N LEU A 108 3.04 40.17 0.75
CA LEU A 108 3.93 39.38 -0.10
C LEU A 108 3.76 37.91 0.24
N ARG A 109 3.35 37.09 -0.73
CA ARG A 109 3.26 35.64 -0.60
C ARG A 109 4.47 34.99 -1.27
N PHE A 110 5.20 34.20 -0.51
CA PHE A 110 6.36 33.46 -1.03
C PHE A 110 5.96 32.04 -1.49
N ARG A 111 6.84 31.40 -2.26
CA ARG A 111 6.62 30.06 -2.83
C ARG A 111 6.54 28.94 -1.79
N ASP A 112 7.07 29.16 -0.58
CA ASP A 112 6.92 28.28 0.58
C ASP A 112 5.58 28.47 1.32
N GLY A 113 4.76 29.44 0.90
CA GLY A 113 3.45 29.72 1.47
C GLY A 113 3.43 30.78 2.58
N GLU A 114 4.59 31.31 3.01
CA GLU A 114 4.60 32.38 4.02
C GLU A 114 4.09 33.71 3.44
N TRP A 115 3.38 34.48 4.28
CA TRP A 115 2.86 35.81 3.97
C TRP A 115 3.54 36.87 4.82
N ILE A 116 4.13 37.88 4.19
CA ILE A 116 4.80 38.99 4.87
C ILE A 116 4.12 40.32 4.54
N ALA A 117 3.68 41.03 5.57
CA ALA A 117 3.26 42.42 5.47
C ALA A 117 4.48 43.33 5.39
N ALA A 118 4.58 44.14 4.35
CA ALA A 118 5.70 45.07 4.16
C ALA A 118 5.28 46.37 3.48
N TYR A 119 6.02 47.44 3.76
CA TYR A 119 5.97 48.65 2.95
C TYR A 119 6.96 48.53 1.79
N MET A 120 6.56 48.97 0.61
CA MET A 120 7.44 49.04 -0.56
C MET A 120 8.38 50.22 -0.41
N ASP A 121 9.68 50.01 -0.60
CA ASP A 121 10.64 51.11 -0.70
C ASP A 121 10.85 51.52 -2.17
N ALA A 122 11.22 52.76 -2.41
CA ALA A 122 11.35 53.35 -3.74
C ALA A 122 12.70 52.97 -4.41
N GLY A 123 12.96 51.67 -4.53
CA GLY A 123 14.17 51.12 -5.15
C GLY A 123 13.99 49.69 -5.63
N GLN A 124 13.96 49.50 -6.95
CA GLN A 124 14.25 48.18 -7.53
C GLN A 124 15.76 48.07 -7.77
N GLY A 125 16.34 46.90 -7.51
CA GLY A 125 17.72 46.62 -7.94
C GLY A 125 17.83 46.73 -9.47
N PRO A 126 19.00 47.11 -10.02
CA PRO A 126 19.17 47.37 -11.46
C PRO A 126 18.77 46.20 -12.37
N ASP A 127 18.84 44.97 -11.87
CA ASP A 127 18.51 43.73 -12.62
C ASP A 127 17.10 43.17 -12.27
N GLY A 128 16.32 43.85 -11.44
CA GLY A 128 14.98 43.38 -10.99
C GLY A 128 14.96 42.12 -10.11
N ALA A 129 16.12 41.52 -9.80
CA ALA A 129 16.25 40.28 -9.03
C ALA A 129 15.77 40.40 -7.57
N GLY A 130 15.84 41.60 -7.00
CA GLY A 130 15.37 41.91 -5.64
C GLY A 130 14.51 43.16 -5.56
N LEU A 131 13.54 43.10 -4.64
CA LEU A 131 12.57 44.15 -4.34
C LEU A 131 12.88 44.75 -2.96
N ALA A 132 13.21 46.04 -2.89
CA ALA A 132 13.44 46.70 -1.61
C ALA A 132 12.11 46.92 -0.88
N ILE A 133 12.06 46.45 0.37
CA ILE A 133 10.88 46.48 1.22
C ILE A 133 11.27 46.83 2.66
N LYS A 134 10.30 47.28 3.45
CA LYS A 134 10.41 47.41 4.90
C LYS A 134 9.40 46.47 5.55
N ILE A 135 9.89 45.34 6.08
CA ILE A 135 9.07 44.30 6.71
C ILE A 135 8.45 44.87 7.99
N ARG A 136 7.15 44.64 8.17
CA ARG A 136 6.37 45.19 9.28
C ARG A 136 6.41 44.25 10.50
N LEU A 137 7.04 44.71 11.58
CA LEU A 137 7.17 43.98 12.83
C LEU A 137 6.02 44.37 13.79
N THR A 138 4.83 43.84 13.52
CA THR A 138 3.57 44.22 14.19
C THR A 138 3.59 44.07 15.73
N GLU A 139 4.36 43.12 16.27
CA GLU A 139 4.58 42.99 17.72
C GLU A 139 5.35 44.17 18.32
N ARG A 140 6.40 44.64 17.65
CA ARG A 140 7.31 45.70 18.15
C ARG A 140 6.88 47.11 17.74
N GLN A 141 5.88 47.26 16.87
CA GLN A 141 5.50 48.55 16.26
C GLN A 141 6.71 49.22 15.59
N ARG A 142 7.44 48.42 14.80
CA ARG A 142 8.66 48.78 14.08
C ARG A 142 8.61 48.25 12.64
N VAL A 143 9.46 48.80 11.78
CA VAL A 143 9.76 48.23 10.46
C VAL A 143 11.26 47.96 10.35
N ILE A 144 11.63 46.94 9.57
CA ILE A 144 13.02 46.59 9.30
C ILE A 144 13.28 46.54 7.79
N PRO A 145 14.34 47.19 7.26
CA PRO A 145 14.66 47.11 5.83
C PRO A 145 15.04 45.69 5.41
N ALA A 146 14.55 45.27 4.25
CA ALA A 146 14.84 43.97 3.66
C ALA A 146 14.77 44.01 2.13
N ILE A 147 15.28 42.96 1.49
CA ILE A 147 15.24 42.75 0.05
C ILE A 147 14.53 41.43 -0.20
N ALA A 148 13.30 41.44 -0.71
CA ALA A 148 12.61 40.22 -1.12
C ALA A 148 13.14 39.75 -2.48
N ALA A 149 13.41 38.45 -2.62
CA ALA A 149 13.85 37.89 -3.90
C ALA A 149 12.65 37.77 -4.84
N SER A 150 12.71 38.41 -6.01
CA SER A 150 11.62 38.40 -7.00
C SER A 150 11.30 36.97 -7.47
N ALA A 151 12.31 36.09 -7.52
CA ALA A 151 12.15 34.68 -7.87
C ALA A 151 11.46 33.83 -6.77
N ALA A 152 11.45 34.30 -5.51
CA ALA A 152 10.83 33.61 -4.38
C ALA A 152 9.37 34.01 -4.16
N LEU A 153 8.94 35.14 -4.73
CA LEU A 153 7.56 35.59 -4.67
C LEU A 153 6.66 34.74 -5.58
N LEU A 154 5.46 34.45 -5.08
CA LEU A 154 4.37 33.78 -5.78
C LEU A 154 3.24 34.77 -6.07
N GLU A 155 2.98 35.70 -5.14
CA GLU A 155 1.94 36.72 -5.27
C GLU A 155 2.35 37.98 -4.48
N MET A 156 1.92 39.16 -4.94
CA MET A 156 2.07 40.43 -4.22
C MET A 156 0.77 41.21 -4.34
N GLN A 157 0.08 41.41 -3.21
CA GLN A 157 -1.16 42.16 -3.14
C GLN A 157 -0.90 43.53 -2.52
N PHE A 158 -1.23 44.62 -3.24
CA PHE A 158 -1.22 45.96 -2.65
C PHE A 158 -2.50 46.19 -1.84
N VAL A 159 -2.37 46.80 -0.67
CA VAL A 159 -3.50 47.06 0.23
C VAL A 159 -3.57 48.54 0.61
N ASP A 160 -4.76 49.13 0.62
CA ASP A 160 -4.93 50.55 0.99
C ASP A 160 -4.90 50.75 2.51
N ALA A 161 -5.37 49.76 3.26
CA ALA A 161 -5.27 49.66 4.71
C ALA A 161 -4.77 48.27 5.13
N TRP A 162 -4.15 48.15 6.31
CA TRP A 162 -3.78 46.84 6.87
C TRP A 162 -5.00 46.01 7.31
N THR A 163 -6.20 46.62 7.26
CA THR A 163 -7.50 45.98 7.52
C THR A 163 -8.38 46.01 6.27
N SER A 164 -8.04 45.21 5.25
CA SER A 164 -8.97 44.85 4.17
C SER A 164 -9.58 43.48 4.44
N GLN A 165 -10.91 43.35 4.29
CA GLN A 165 -11.60 42.06 4.45
C GLN A 165 -11.20 41.08 3.34
N THR A 166 -10.29 40.18 3.67
CA THR A 166 -10.02 38.95 2.95
C THR A 166 -9.70 37.93 4.03
N ASP A 167 -10.40 36.78 4.06
CA ASP A 167 -10.21 35.73 5.07
C ASP A 167 -8.88 34.98 4.84
N VAL A 168 -7.78 35.70 5.07
CA VAL A 168 -6.43 35.17 5.13
C VAL A 168 -6.07 35.09 6.61
N ALA A 169 -6.08 33.87 7.15
CA ALA A 169 -5.62 33.60 8.51
C ALA A 169 -4.11 33.85 8.61
N MET A 170 -3.73 35.12 8.81
CA MET A 170 -2.35 35.50 9.12
C MET A 170 -1.94 34.81 10.43
N PRO A 171 -0.90 33.96 10.45
CA PRO A 171 -0.49 33.24 11.64
C PRO A 171 0.06 34.25 12.66
N HIS A 172 -0.79 34.61 13.62
CA HIS A 172 -0.41 35.47 14.73
C HIS A 172 0.50 34.68 15.68
N ARG A 173 1.82 34.74 15.42
CA ARG A 173 2.76 34.75 16.55
C ARG A 173 2.41 35.99 17.38
N ARG A 174 1.76 35.77 18.52
CA ARG A 174 1.88 36.64 19.69
C ARG A 174 1.99 35.83 20.96
N ARG A 175 3.11 36.04 21.65
CA ARG A 175 3.55 35.33 22.85
C ARG A 175 2.88 35.84 24.14
N SER A 176 1.85 36.68 24.01
CA SER A 176 1.13 37.38 25.08
C SER A 176 -0.17 36.70 25.50
N ASP A 177 -0.90 36.10 24.55
CA ASP A 177 -2.31 35.76 24.75
C ASP A 177 -2.46 34.45 25.53
N ILE A 178 -1.41 33.62 25.56
CA ILE A 178 -1.36 32.35 26.28
C ILE A 178 -1.37 32.57 27.81
N MET A 179 -0.69 33.60 28.32
CA MET A 179 -0.70 33.88 29.77
C MET A 179 -2.06 34.38 30.26
N GLU A 180 -2.79 35.15 29.44
CA GLU A 180 -4.11 35.67 29.83
C GLU A 180 -5.25 34.66 29.60
N ALA A 181 -5.12 33.79 28.58
CA ALA A 181 -6.06 32.69 28.35
C ALA A 181 -5.91 31.55 29.38
N ALA A 182 -4.68 31.18 29.76
CA ALA A 182 -4.41 30.15 30.77
C ALA A 182 -5.01 30.49 32.15
N ALA A 183 -5.23 31.78 32.43
CA ALA A 183 -5.83 32.24 33.69
C ALA A 183 -7.36 32.08 33.77
N ARG A 184 -8.07 31.73 32.68
CA ARG A 184 -9.55 31.84 32.65
C ARG A 184 -10.37 30.62 32.26
N GLN A 185 -9.87 29.59 31.56
CA GLN A 185 -10.69 28.41 31.23
C GLN A 185 -9.87 27.15 30.90
N GLY A 186 -10.28 26.01 31.48
CA GLY A 186 -10.05 24.63 31.03
C GLY A 186 -8.66 24.25 30.50
N ARG A 187 -7.84 23.56 31.32
CA ARG A 187 -6.51 23.04 30.94
C ARG A 187 -6.59 22.06 29.76
N ASP A 188 -6.18 22.52 28.57
CA ASP A 188 -6.08 21.69 27.35
C ASP A 188 -4.69 21.02 27.28
N LEU A 189 -4.63 19.74 27.66
CA LEU A 189 -3.40 18.95 27.64
C LEU A 189 -2.81 18.78 26.23
N ASN A 190 -3.60 18.87 25.16
CA ASN A 190 -3.09 18.71 23.79
C ASN A 190 -2.30 19.94 23.34
N LYS A 191 -2.74 21.16 23.71
CA LYS A 191 -1.98 22.39 23.46
C LYS A 191 -0.65 22.40 24.20
N LEU A 192 -0.64 21.94 25.46
CA LEU A 192 0.57 21.83 26.26
C LEU A 192 1.53 20.77 25.68
N ALA A 193 1.00 19.67 25.16
CA ALA A 193 1.81 18.64 24.48
C ALA A 193 2.48 19.19 23.21
N ASN A 194 1.78 19.99 22.40
CA ASN A 194 2.32 20.59 21.18
C ASN A 194 3.46 21.58 21.48
N ASP A 195 3.29 22.49 22.46
CA ASP A 195 4.37 23.43 22.83
C ASP A 195 5.63 22.69 23.34
N PHE A 196 5.45 21.70 24.21
CA PHE A 196 6.57 20.91 24.72
C PHE A 196 7.22 20.00 23.66
N ARG A 197 6.46 19.50 22.68
CA ARG A 197 7.00 18.81 21.49
C ARG A 197 7.91 19.73 20.68
N ASP A 198 7.47 20.96 20.43
CA ASP A 198 8.24 21.91 19.62
C ASP A 198 9.52 22.35 20.36
N ARG A 199 9.48 22.46 21.69
CA ARG A 199 10.68 22.64 22.51
C ARG A 199 11.60 21.41 22.52
N LEU A 200 11.05 20.18 22.54
CA LEU A 200 11.83 18.93 22.43
C LEU A 200 12.59 18.85 21.10
N ALA A 201 11.97 19.25 19.99
CA ALA A 201 12.59 19.24 18.66
C ALA A 201 13.83 20.16 18.55
N LEU A 202 13.94 21.17 19.42
CA LEU A 202 15.09 22.08 19.50
C LEU A 202 16.24 21.55 20.37
N ILE A 203 16.03 20.45 21.12
CA ILE A 203 17.03 19.90 22.04
C ILE A 203 17.90 18.84 21.34
N ARG A 204 19.21 19.03 21.40
CA ARG A 204 20.20 18.02 21.01
C ARG A 204 20.49 17.05 22.17
N ASP A 205 19.57 16.11 22.41
CA ASP A 205 19.80 14.97 23.31
C ASP A 205 20.05 13.69 22.50
N VAL A 206 21.03 12.90 22.91
CA VAL A 206 21.31 11.57 22.37
C VAL A 206 20.11 10.64 22.58
N GLY A 207 19.44 10.71 23.74
CA GLY A 207 18.23 9.93 24.04
C GLY A 207 17.03 10.29 23.17
N LEU A 208 16.94 11.54 22.67
CA LEU A 208 15.91 11.97 21.71
C LEU A 208 16.25 11.60 20.25
N THR A 209 17.46 11.13 19.98
CA THR A 209 17.95 10.80 18.62
C THR A 209 18.28 9.32 18.44
N THR A 210 18.39 8.55 19.52
CA THR A 210 18.48 7.09 19.49
C THR A 210 17.16 6.46 19.07
N GLY A 211 17.21 5.50 18.15
CA GLY A 211 16.08 4.61 17.80
C GLY A 211 15.67 3.61 18.90
N ASP A 212 16.15 3.78 20.14
CA ASP A 212 15.70 3.02 21.31
C ASP A 212 14.51 3.73 21.97
N THR A 213 13.31 3.16 21.83
CA THR A 213 12.06 3.67 22.39
C THR A 213 12.11 3.84 23.92
N LEU A 214 12.91 3.03 24.62
CA LEU A 214 13.06 3.10 26.07
C LEU A 214 14.01 4.22 26.52
N ALA A 215 15.04 4.52 25.73
CA ALA A 215 15.85 5.73 25.89
C ALA A 215 15.03 6.99 25.59
N PHE A 216 14.31 6.99 24.47
CA PHE A 216 13.45 8.09 24.05
C PHE A 216 12.37 8.43 25.09
N SER A 217 11.64 7.42 25.60
CA SER A 217 10.62 7.61 26.63
C SER A 217 11.17 8.22 27.93
N ARG A 218 12.42 7.86 28.31
CA ARG A 218 13.10 8.46 29.46
C ARG A 218 13.51 9.91 29.19
N ALA A 219 14.12 10.19 28.04
CA ALA A 219 14.52 11.56 27.66
C ALA A 219 13.32 12.52 27.61
N VAL A 220 12.21 12.11 26.99
CA VAL A 220 10.96 12.90 26.96
C VAL A 220 10.44 13.20 28.36
N ARG A 221 10.39 12.20 29.26
CA ARG A 221 9.95 12.40 30.65
C ARG A 221 10.88 13.34 31.43
N THR A 222 12.19 13.18 31.29
CA THR A 222 13.19 14.04 31.95
C THR A 222 13.08 15.50 31.50
N HIS A 223 12.88 15.76 30.20
CA HIS A 223 12.67 17.12 29.71
C HIS A 223 11.28 17.66 30.04
N LEU A 224 10.25 16.82 30.08
CA LEU A 224 8.90 17.22 30.49
C LEU A 224 8.87 17.75 31.93
N ASP A 225 9.49 17.05 32.88
CA ASP A 225 9.58 17.54 34.26
C ASP A 225 10.38 18.84 34.37
N ARG A 226 11.41 19.02 33.55
CA ARG A 226 12.14 20.30 33.45
C ARG A 226 11.28 21.43 32.91
N PHE A 227 10.56 21.23 31.80
CA PHE A 227 9.70 22.26 31.23
C PHE A 227 8.52 22.64 32.14
N LEU A 228 7.91 21.66 32.81
CA LEU A 228 6.87 21.92 33.80
C LEU A 228 7.41 22.77 34.98
N ALA A 229 8.65 22.56 35.40
CA ALA A 229 9.31 23.39 36.41
C ALA A 229 9.70 24.79 35.89
N GLU A 230 10.21 24.90 34.66
CA GLU A 230 10.57 26.17 34.01
C GLU A 230 9.35 27.08 33.79
N ASP A 231 8.21 26.52 33.38
CA ASP A 231 6.97 27.24 33.12
C ASP A 231 6.07 27.38 34.37
N GLY A 232 6.45 26.80 35.52
CA GLY A 232 5.68 26.86 36.77
C GLY A 232 4.35 26.10 36.74
N ILE A 233 4.25 25.04 35.93
CA ILE A 233 3.00 24.30 35.68
C ILE A 233 2.91 23.06 36.59
N GLU A 234 2.02 23.14 37.59
CA GLU A 234 1.70 21.99 38.45
C GLU A 234 0.62 21.08 37.83
N LEU A 235 1.04 19.87 37.47
CA LEU A 235 0.20 18.75 37.03
C LEU A 235 0.29 17.59 38.02
N SER A 236 -0.85 16.93 38.26
CA SER A 236 -0.90 15.68 39.01
C SER A 236 -0.17 14.55 38.28
N ALA A 237 0.25 13.50 39.00
CA ALA A 237 0.90 12.33 38.40
C ALA A 237 0.15 11.70 37.20
N PRO A 238 -1.19 11.50 37.22
CA PRO A 238 -1.92 11.02 36.05
C PRO A 238 -1.98 12.03 34.89
N GLU A 239 -2.09 13.34 35.16
CA GLU A 239 -2.02 14.38 34.11
C GLU A 239 -0.64 14.41 33.44
N LYS A 240 0.45 14.35 34.23
CA LYS A 240 1.82 14.24 33.70
C LYS A 240 2.01 12.99 32.85
N THR A 241 1.44 11.86 33.27
CA THR A 241 1.52 10.60 32.52
C THR A 241 0.77 10.70 31.19
N THR A 242 -0.45 11.26 31.22
CA THR A 242 -1.26 11.54 30.02
C THR A 242 -0.52 12.48 29.07
N LEU A 243 0.07 13.56 29.59
CA LEU A 243 0.84 14.54 28.79
C LEU A 243 2.08 13.90 28.15
N ALA A 244 2.84 13.11 28.92
CA ALA A 244 3.99 12.36 28.40
C ALA A 244 3.57 11.38 27.29
N ASP A 245 2.45 10.67 27.47
CA ASP A 245 1.91 9.74 26.46
C ASP A 245 1.42 10.46 25.19
N ILE A 246 0.81 11.65 25.30
CA ILE A 246 0.44 12.47 24.13
C ILE A 246 1.71 12.91 23.38
N ILE A 247 2.73 13.41 24.09
CA ILE A 247 4.01 13.81 23.47
C ILE A 247 4.72 12.62 22.83
N LEU A 248 4.73 11.45 23.48
CA LEU A 248 5.35 10.24 22.95
C LEU A 248 4.62 9.72 21.70
N ARG A 249 3.29 9.77 21.66
CA ARG A 249 2.51 9.47 20.44
C ARG A 249 2.76 10.51 19.35
N ALA A 250 2.82 11.80 19.69
CA ALA A 250 3.11 12.86 18.71
C ALA A 250 4.54 12.79 18.14
N ALA A 251 5.52 12.26 18.89
CA ALA A 251 6.92 12.20 18.49
C ALA A 251 7.37 10.84 17.90
N VAL A 252 6.81 9.72 18.37
CA VAL A 252 7.14 8.35 17.91
C VAL A 252 6.03 7.75 17.05
N GLY A 253 4.77 8.10 17.32
CA GLY A 253 3.60 7.59 16.62
C GLY A 253 3.27 8.33 15.33
N TYR A 254 2.08 8.04 14.82
CA TYR A 254 1.57 8.44 13.52
C TYR A 254 0.48 9.52 13.61
N GLY A 255 0.46 10.27 14.71
CA GLY A 255 -0.40 11.43 14.91
C GLY A 255 -1.87 11.04 14.91
N PRO A 256 -2.74 11.70 14.12
CA PRO A 256 -4.18 11.42 14.10
C PRO A 256 -4.53 9.94 13.85
N LEU A 257 -3.68 9.20 13.14
CA LEU A 257 -3.93 7.79 12.80
C LEU A 257 -3.65 6.81 13.93
N ASP A 258 -2.97 7.20 15.01
CA ASP A 258 -2.56 6.27 16.08
C ASP A 258 -3.76 5.52 16.68
N GLY A 259 -4.88 6.21 16.92
CA GLY A 259 -6.09 5.57 17.45
C GLY A 259 -6.65 4.49 16.52
N LEU A 260 -6.61 4.73 15.20
CA LEU A 260 -7.09 3.80 14.17
C LEU A 260 -6.13 2.61 13.96
N LEU A 261 -4.82 2.85 14.10
CA LEU A 261 -3.79 1.81 14.03
C LEU A 261 -3.84 0.86 15.23
N HIS A 262 -4.14 1.36 16.43
CA HIS A 262 -4.33 0.51 17.61
C HIS A 262 -5.72 -0.17 17.68
N ASP A 263 -6.74 0.36 16.98
CA ASP A 263 -8.10 -0.22 16.98
C ASP A 263 -8.18 -1.53 16.18
N ARG A 264 -8.20 -2.67 16.89
CA ARG A 264 -8.32 -4.02 16.31
C ARG A 264 -9.59 -4.27 15.48
N SER A 265 -10.61 -3.41 15.54
CA SER A 265 -11.81 -3.50 14.69
C SER A 265 -11.61 -2.93 13.29
N VAL A 266 -10.58 -2.11 13.09
CA VAL A 266 -10.18 -1.53 11.79
C VAL A 266 -9.22 -2.48 11.08
N SER A 267 -9.52 -2.82 9.83
CA SER A 267 -8.65 -3.63 8.95
C SER A 267 -7.86 -2.80 7.93
N GLU A 268 -8.44 -1.69 7.45
CA GLU A 268 -7.80 -0.80 6.46
C GLU A 268 -8.09 0.65 6.81
N ILE A 269 -7.13 1.54 6.51
CA ILE A 269 -7.23 3.00 6.65
C ILE A 269 -6.87 3.60 5.29
N MET A 270 -7.72 4.48 4.77
CA MET A 270 -7.47 5.21 3.52
C MET A 270 -7.57 6.70 3.79
N VAL A 271 -6.56 7.46 3.40
CA VAL A 271 -6.50 8.92 3.51
C VAL A 271 -6.39 9.48 2.10
N ASN A 272 -7.43 10.19 1.66
CA ASN A 272 -7.47 10.82 0.33
C ASN A 272 -7.07 12.31 0.38
N GLY A 273 -6.67 12.79 1.56
CA GLY A 273 -6.35 14.17 1.90
C GLY A 273 -6.61 14.43 3.40
N PRO A 274 -6.21 15.60 3.94
CA PRO A 274 -6.23 15.85 5.39
C PRO A 274 -7.61 15.70 6.05
N ASP A 275 -8.68 16.14 5.40
CA ASP A 275 -10.09 16.02 5.86
C ASP A 275 -10.81 14.71 5.44
N GLN A 276 -10.09 13.78 4.81
CA GLN A 276 -10.69 12.64 4.10
C GLN A 276 -10.08 11.29 4.53
N VAL A 277 -10.30 10.93 5.79
CA VAL A 277 -9.95 9.61 6.32
C VAL A 277 -11.16 8.66 6.26
N PHE A 278 -10.95 7.47 5.71
CA PHE A 278 -11.90 6.36 5.65
C PHE A 278 -11.29 5.11 6.30
N ILE A 279 -12.12 4.23 6.83
CA ILE A 279 -11.70 2.98 7.47
C ILE A 279 -12.59 1.81 7.03
N GLU A 280 -11.99 0.63 6.81
CA GLU A 280 -12.75 -0.63 6.74
C GLU A 280 -12.91 -1.20 8.16
N ARG A 281 -14.15 -1.48 8.56
CA ARG A 281 -14.47 -2.32 9.72
C ARG A 281 -15.35 -3.48 9.27
N ARG A 282 -14.93 -4.72 9.55
CA ARG A 282 -15.68 -5.96 9.21
C ARG A 282 -16.14 -6.04 7.73
N GLY A 283 -15.37 -5.50 6.78
CA GLY A 283 -15.77 -5.50 5.38
C GLY A 283 -16.75 -4.38 4.98
N VAL A 284 -16.96 -3.37 5.81
CA VAL A 284 -17.74 -2.16 5.49
C VAL A 284 -16.84 -0.93 5.57
N LEU A 285 -16.86 -0.11 4.51
CA LEU A 285 -16.12 1.15 4.43
C LEU A 285 -16.94 2.28 5.07
N THR A 286 -16.34 3.02 6.00
CA THR A 286 -16.97 4.20 6.63
C THR A 286 -16.01 5.38 6.68
N LYS A 287 -16.52 6.62 6.66
CA LYS A 287 -15.70 7.80 6.91
C LYS A 287 -15.37 7.89 8.41
N ALA A 288 -14.11 8.12 8.75
CA ALA A 288 -13.68 8.36 10.12
C ALA A 288 -13.85 9.85 10.50
N GLU A 289 -14.00 10.13 11.79
CA GLU A 289 -14.04 11.51 12.31
C GLU A 289 -12.65 12.15 12.42
N VAL A 290 -11.61 11.31 12.43
CA VAL A 290 -10.19 11.67 12.44
C VAL A 290 -9.83 12.50 11.21
N ARG A 291 -9.03 13.56 11.41
CA ARG A 291 -8.49 14.43 10.36
C ARG A 291 -7.07 14.85 10.70
N PHE A 292 -6.33 15.26 9.68
CA PHE A 292 -5.07 15.98 9.84
C PHE A 292 -5.35 17.49 9.90
N GLU A 293 -4.45 18.25 10.52
CA GLU A 293 -4.51 19.71 10.58
C GLU A 293 -4.38 20.34 9.19
N ASP A 294 -3.44 19.84 8.38
CA ASP A 294 -3.21 20.27 7.00
C ASP A 294 -2.51 19.16 6.18
N GLU A 295 -2.18 19.46 4.91
CA GLU A 295 -1.45 18.54 4.04
C GLU A 295 0.00 18.32 4.50
N ASN A 296 0.61 19.27 5.22
CA ASN A 296 1.98 19.14 5.72
C ASN A 296 2.07 18.08 6.82
N GLN A 297 1.13 18.08 7.78
CA GLN A 297 1.05 17.07 8.83
C GLN A 297 0.85 15.65 8.25
N LEU A 298 0.06 15.53 7.17
CA LEU A 298 -0.10 14.28 6.43
C LEU A 298 1.22 13.86 5.74
N LEU A 299 1.90 14.78 5.06
CA LEU A 299 3.21 14.53 4.43
C LEU A 299 4.30 14.14 5.44
N GLU A 300 4.37 14.78 6.60
CA GLU A 300 5.26 14.41 7.69
C GLU A 300 4.96 13.03 8.26
N THR A 301 3.68 12.70 8.43
CA THR A 301 3.23 11.37 8.87
C THR A 301 3.65 10.29 7.87
N ILE A 302 3.45 10.52 6.58
CA ILE A 302 3.89 9.63 5.49
C ILE A 302 5.42 9.47 5.51
N ARG A 303 6.18 10.57 5.57
CA ARG A 303 7.66 10.53 5.63
C ARG A 303 8.15 9.74 6.84
N ARG A 304 7.52 9.91 8.02
CA ARG A 304 7.87 9.19 9.25
C ARG A 304 7.60 7.69 9.14
N MET A 305 6.44 7.30 8.63
CA MET A 305 6.11 5.89 8.32
C MET A 305 7.17 5.24 7.45
N VAL A 306 7.52 5.91 6.34
CA VAL A 306 8.38 5.37 5.29
C VAL A 306 9.86 5.35 5.72
N ALA A 307 10.31 6.35 6.49
CA ALA A 307 11.68 6.44 6.99
C ALA A 307 12.12 5.23 7.83
N THR A 308 11.21 4.64 8.61
CA THR A 308 11.50 3.42 9.40
C THR A 308 11.92 2.22 8.54
N THR A 309 11.61 2.25 7.24
CA THR A 309 11.87 1.16 6.28
C THR A 309 13.10 1.37 5.41
N GLY A 310 13.85 2.45 5.62
CA GLY A 310 14.98 2.83 4.76
C GLY A 310 14.56 3.25 3.34
N ARG A 311 13.30 3.65 3.17
CA ARG A 311 12.74 4.16 1.90
C ARG A 311 12.54 5.67 2.00
N HIS A 312 12.38 6.31 0.85
CA HIS A 312 12.16 7.75 0.73
C HIS A 312 10.99 8.03 -0.22
N ILE A 313 10.33 9.17 -0.03
CA ILE A 313 9.24 9.67 -0.88
C ILE A 313 9.37 11.19 -1.00
N ASP A 314 9.47 11.66 -2.24
CA ASP A 314 9.76 13.05 -2.61
C ASP A 314 9.19 13.38 -4.00
N GLY A 315 9.44 14.59 -4.52
CA GLY A 315 8.91 15.00 -5.83
C GLY A 315 9.49 14.28 -7.04
N LEU A 316 10.62 13.57 -6.90
CA LEU A 316 11.22 12.74 -7.94
C LEU A 316 10.73 11.28 -7.85
N ASN A 317 10.51 10.80 -6.62
CA ASN A 317 9.96 9.49 -6.31
C ASN A 317 8.63 9.65 -5.55
N PRO A 318 7.53 10.05 -6.22
CA PRO A 318 6.29 10.45 -5.57
C PRO A 318 5.41 9.27 -5.12
N MET A 319 5.91 8.04 -5.17
CA MET A 319 5.19 6.81 -4.86
C MET A 319 6.08 5.92 -3.98
N VAL A 320 5.50 5.30 -2.95
CA VAL A 320 6.23 4.34 -2.12
C VAL A 320 5.31 3.28 -1.53
N ASP A 321 5.79 2.04 -1.57
CA ASP A 321 5.28 0.93 -0.78
C ASP A 321 6.27 0.61 0.35
N ALA A 322 5.75 0.43 1.56
CA ALA A 322 6.51 0.25 2.79
C ALA A 322 5.80 -0.72 3.75
N ARG A 323 6.53 -1.21 4.76
CA ARG A 323 6.00 -2.08 5.81
C ARG A 323 6.35 -1.49 7.18
N LEU A 324 5.33 -1.18 7.97
CA LEU A 324 5.49 -0.60 9.30
C LEU A 324 6.03 -1.65 10.31
N PRO A 325 6.57 -1.21 11.46
CA PRO A 325 7.11 -2.12 12.49
C PRO A 325 6.10 -3.11 13.09
N ASP A 326 4.79 -2.82 13.02
CA ASP A 326 3.70 -3.73 13.40
C ASP A 326 3.38 -4.78 12.31
N GLY A 327 4.09 -4.74 11.18
CA GLY A 327 3.88 -5.57 10.01
C GLY A 327 2.88 -5.01 9.00
N SER A 328 2.20 -3.89 9.30
CA SER A 328 1.17 -3.29 8.43
C SER A 328 1.76 -2.79 7.12
N ARG A 329 1.02 -2.95 6.01
CA ARG A 329 1.45 -2.51 4.67
C ARG A 329 0.97 -1.09 4.42
N VAL A 330 1.88 -0.22 3.99
CA VAL A 330 1.62 1.18 3.64
C VAL A 330 1.92 1.40 2.16
N ASN A 331 0.95 1.97 1.45
CA ASN A 331 1.15 2.59 0.15
C ASN A 331 0.90 4.10 0.29
N ALA A 332 1.79 4.94 -0.21
CA ALA A 332 1.60 6.38 -0.24
C ALA A 332 1.99 6.96 -1.59
N ILE A 333 1.24 8.00 -2.00
CA ILE A 333 1.44 8.72 -3.25
C ILE A 333 1.27 10.23 -3.00
N ILE A 334 2.17 11.03 -3.56
CA ILE A 334 2.21 12.49 -3.39
C ILE A 334 2.29 13.21 -4.74
N ARG A 335 2.28 14.55 -4.72
CA ARG A 335 2.53 15.35 -5.93
C ARG A 335 3.96 15.10 -6.46
N PRO A 336 4.16 15.06 -7.79
CA PRO A 336 3.19 15.40 -8.84
C PRO A 336 2.22 14.27 -9.24
N ALA A 337 2.42 13.03 -8.79
CA ALA A 337 1.62 11.88 -9.24
C ALA A 337 0.17 11.89 -8.71
N ALA A 338 -0.04 12.31 -7.45
CA ALA A 338 -1.37 12.55 -6.90
C ALA A 338 -1.77 14.03 -7.07
N ILE A 339 -2.62 14.30 -8.08
CA ILE A 339 -3.04 15.67 -8.47
C ILE A 339 -3.68 16.44 -7.31
N HIS A 340 -4.45 15.75 -6.45
CA HIS A 340 -5.22 16.34 -5.36
C HIS A 340 -4.46 16.44 -4.02
N GLY A 341 -3.15 16.23 -4.02
CA GLY A 341 -2.31 16.24 -2.81
C GLY A 341 -1.98 14.83 -2.32
N ALA A 342 -1.38 14.72 -1.14
CA ALA A 342 -0.95 13.45 -0.58
C ALA A 342 -2.11 12.47 -0.30
N ALA A 343 -1.94 11.20 -0.69
CA ALA A 343 -2.83 10.10 -0.34
C ALA A 343 -2.04 8.92 0.25
N LEU A 344 -2.68 8.20 1.17
CA LEU A 344 -2.06 7.16 2.01
C LEU A 344 -3.07 6.03 2.25
N THR A 345 -2.71 4.79 1.93
CA THR A 345 -3.48 3.59 2.24
C THR A 345 -2.67 2.68 3.15
N ILE A 346 -3.24 2.31 4.30
CA ILE A 346 -2.67 1.39 5.27
C ILE A 346 -3.57 0.16 5.35
N ARG A 347 -3.05 -1.01 4.94
CA ARG A 347 -3.68 -2.30 5.22
C ARG A 347 -3.04 -2.88 6.46
N LYS A 348 -3.82 -2.96 7.54
CA LYS A 348 -3.31 -3.35 8.85
C LYS A 348 -2.96 -4.83 8.90
N PHE A 349 -1.82 -5.14 9.51
CA PHE A 349 -1.53 -6.50 9.92
C PHE A 349 -2.50 -6.89 11.04
N LYS A 350 -2.98 -8.14 11.03
CA LYS A 350 -3.92 -8.62 12.05
C LYS A 350 -3.15 -9.40 13.12
N ASP A 351 -3.21 -8.93 14.36
CA ASP A 351 -2.71 -9.67 15.54
C ASP A 351 -3.39 -11.04 15.72
N ALA A 352 -4.65 -11.16 15.27
CA ALA A 352 -5.49 -12.32 15.52
C ALA A 352 -5.63 -13.18 14.26
N VAL A 353 -5.02 -14.36 14.27
CA VAL A 353 -5.18 -15.39 13.24
C VAL A 353 -6.42 -16.22 13.52
N LEU A 354 -7.43 -16.11 12.66
CA LEU A 354 -8.65 -16.91 12.73
C LEU A 354 -8.35 -18.43 12.69
N GLY A 355 -9.15 -19.21 13.42
CA GLY A 355 -9.22 -20.66 13.32
C GLY A 355 -10.28 -21.13 12.30
N MET A 356 -10.36 -22.44 12.09
CA MET A 356 -11.42 -23.05 11.27
C MET A 356 -12.78 -22.97 11.99
N GLU A 357 -12.75 -23.04 13.31
CA GLU A 357 -13.87 -22.85 14.23
C GLU A 357 -14.44 -21.43 14.10
N ASP A 358 -13.59 -20.42 13.90
CA ASP A 358 -14.03 -19.04 13.67
C ASP A 358 -14.73 -18.89 12.33
N LEU A 359 -14.16 -19.44 11.25
CA LEU A 359 -14.82 -19.41 9.93
C LEU A 359 -16.16 -20.12 9.94
N THR A 360 -16.27 -21.24 10.67
CA THR A 360 -17.52 -22.00 10.84
C THR A 360 -18.54 -21.21 11.67
N ARG A 361 -18.10 -20.58 12.76
CA ARG A 361 -18.92 -19.75 13.67
C ARG A 361 -19.43 -18.46 13.01
N GLU A 362 -18.62 -17.83 12.15
CA GLU A 362 -19.04 -16.70 11.31
C GLU A 362 -19.90 -17.13 10.10
N GLY A 363 -20.05 -18.44 9.88
CA GLY A 363 -20.79 -19.01 8.76
C GLY A 363 -20.13 -18.75 7.39
N SER A 364 -18.81 -18.60 7.36
CA SER A 364 -18.01 -18.44 6.14
C SER A 364 -17.93 -19.72 5.31
N LEU A 365 -18.24 -20.87 5.93
CA LEU A 365 -18.28 -22.22 5.37
C LEU A 365 -19.10 -23.13 6.32
N SER A 366 -19.52 -24.31 5.84
CA SER A 366 -20.24 -25.30 6.67
C SER A 366 -19.30 -26.25 7.42
N PRO A 367 -19.75 -26.93 8.49
CA PRO A 367 -18.95 -27.96 9.16
C PRO A 367 -18.45 -29.06 8.22
N ALA A 368 -19.28 -29.49 7.25
CA ALA A 368 -18.87 -30.49 6.25
C ALA A 368 -17.76 -29.99 5.33
N MET A 369 -17.80 -28.70 4.93
CA MET A 369 -16.72 -28.07 4.18
C MET A 369 -15.44 -27.95 5.03
N ALA A 370 -15.56 -27.67 6.33
CA ALA A 370 -14.42 -27.59 7.24
C ALA A 370 -13.68 -28.94 7.34
N GLU A 371 -14.44 -30.03 7.52
CA GLU A 371 -13.92 -31.38 7.62
C GLU A 371 -13.30 -31.85 6.30
N PHE A 372 -13.97 -31.61 5.17
CA PHE A 372 -13.43 -31.92 3.85
C PHE A 372 -12.12 -31.16 3.56
N LEU A 373 -12.05 -29.86 3.86
CA LEU A 373 -10.83 -29.06 3.64
C LEU A 373 -9.67 -29.52 4.53
N LYS A 374 -9.95 -29.92 5.78
CA LYS A 374 -8.96 -30.56 6.66
C LYS A 374 -8.46 -31.87 6.06
N ALA A 375 -9.36 -32.73 5.59
CA ALA A 375 -8.99 -33.99 4.95
C ALA A 375 -8.17 -33.78 3.66
N ALA A 376 -8.51 -32.78 2.85
CA ALA A 376 -7.77 -32.42 1.64
C ALA A 376 -6.31 -32.02 1.95
N VAL A 377 -6.08 -31.21 2.99
CA VAL A 377 -4.71 -30.83 3.41
C VAL A 377 -3.92 -32.03 3.92
N LEU A 378 -4.52 -32.86 4.76
CA LEU A 378 -3.88 -34.08 5.28
C LEU A 378 -3.56 -35.07 4.13
N GLY A 379 -4.49 -35.23 3.18
CA GLY A 379 -4.37 -36.04 1.97
C GLY A 379 -3.48 -35.44 0.87
N ARG A 380 -2.71 -34.39 1.16
CA ARG A 380 -1.82 -33.68 0.24
C ARG A 380 -2.47 -33.28 -1.10
N MET A 381 -3.73 -32.86 -1.08
CA MET A 381 -4.38 -32.26 -2.25
C MET A 381 -3.83 -30.86 -2.50
N ASN A 382 -3.51 -30.54 -3.76
CA ASN A 382 -3.11 -29.18 -4.14
C ASN A 382 -4.35 -28.28 -4.24
N VAL A 383 -4.36 -27.16 -3.50
CA VAL A 383 -5.54 -26.29 -3.35
C VAL A 383 -5.29 -24.88 -3.86
N LEU A 384 -6.16 -24.40 -4.74
CA LEU A 384 -6.16 -23.03 -5.26
C LEU A 384 -7.32 -22.23 -4.66
N VAL A 385 -7.01 -21.25 -3.80
CA VAL A 385 -8.01 -20.36 -3.19
C VAL A 385 -8.25 -19.15 -4.09
N SER A 386 -9.46 -18.99 -4.61
CA SER A 386 -9.78 -17.99 -5.63
C SER A 386 -10.83 -16.97 -5.16
N GLY A 387 -11.01 -15.86 -5.88
CA GLY A 387 -11.92 -14.78 -5.47
C GLY A 387 -11.38 -13.36 -5.67
N GLY A 388 -12.27 -12.37 -5.50
CA GLY A 388 -11.96 -10.96 -5.74
C GLY A 388 -11.05 -10.31 -4.68
N THR A 389 -10.74 -9.02 -4.87
CA THR A 389 -10.05 -8.18 -3.87
C THR A 389 -10.86 -8.09 -2.58
N GLY A 390 -10.18 -8.24 -1.44
CA GLY A 390 -10.82 -8.17 -0.11
C GLY A 390 -11.78 -9.32 0.22
N SER A 391 -11.92 -10.35 -0.61
CA SER A 391 -12.82 -11.49 -0.35
C SER A 391 -12.37 -12.41 0.78
N GLY A 392 -11.08 -12.39 1.14
CA GLY A 392 -10.51 -13.16 2.24
C GLY A 392 -9.55 -14.30 1.86
N LYS A 393 -9.19 -14.45 0.57
CA LYS A 393 -8.39 -15.59 0.05
C LYS A 393 -7.22 -15.98 0.94
N THR A 394 -6.33 -15.04 1.26
CA THR A 394 -5.14 -15.25 2.09
C THR A 394 -5.50 -15.69 3.51
N THR A 395 -6.63 -15.19 4.05
CA THR A 395 -7.15 -15.63 5.35
C THR A 395 -7.62 -17.08 5.30
N SER A 396 -8.37 -17.48 4.28
CA SER A 396 -8.80 -18.88 4.10
C SER A 396 -7.61 -19.81 3.86
N LEU A 397 -6.63 -19.41 3.03
CA LEU A 397 -5.38 -20.15 2.85
C LEU A 397 -4.64 -20.33 4.18
N ASN A 398 -4.49 -19.27 4.98
CA ASN A 398 -3.81 -19.32 6.27
C ASN A 398 -4.52 -20.23 7.28
N VAL A 399 -5.86 -20.25 7.29
CA VAL A 399 -6.68 -21.15 8.13
C VAL A 399 -6.52 -22.60 7.70
N ILE A 400 -6.64 -22.89 6.40
CA ILE A 400 -6.57 -24.25 5.83
C ILE A 400 -5.15 -24.83 6.04
N ALA A 401 -4.12 -24.02 5.84
CA ALA A 401 -2.73 -24.43 6.00
C ALA A 401 -2.32 -24.85 7.43
N ARG A 402 -3.09 -24.47 8.46
CA ARG A 402 -2.87 -24.95 9.84
C ARG A 402 -3.09 -26.46 10.01
N PHE A 403 -3.73 -27.12 9.05
CA PHE A 403 -3.85 -28.59 9.04
C PHE A 403 -2.65 -29.32 8.44
N ILE A 404 -1.60 -28.61 8.01
CA ILE A 404 -0.34 -29.25 7.59
C ILE A 404 0.30 -29.93 8.81
N PRO A 405 0.58 -31.26 8.75
CA PRO A 405 1.20 -31.97 9.85
C PRO A 405 2.59 -31.42 10.24
N HIS A 406 2.82 -31.24 11.54
CA HIS A 406 4.04 -30.61 12.11
C HIS A 406 5.38 -31.28 11.75
N ASN A 407 5.35 -32.49 11.18
CA ASN A 407 6.53 -33.21 10.69
C ASN A 407 6.91 -32.86 9.23
N GLN A 408 6.17 -31.97 8.57
CA GLN A 408 6.39 -31.55 7.17
C GLN A 408 7.10 -30.20 7.11
N ARG A 409 8.02 -29.99 6.17
CA ARG A 409 8.67 -28.69 5.98
C ARG A 409 7.82 -27.78 5.09
N VAL A 410 7.48 -26.59 5.59
CA VAL A 410 6.62 -25.62 4.89
C VAL A 410 7.45 -24.43 4.42
N ILE A 411 7.25 -23.99 3.18
CA ILE A 411 7.81 -22.73 2.67
C ILE A 411 6.68 -21.83 2.19
N THR A 412 6.57 -20.61 2.72
CA THR A 412 5.70 -19.57 2.17
C THR A 412 6.49 -18.64 1.25
N ILE A 413 5.85 -18.14 0.19
CA ILE A 413 6.45 -17.22 -0.77
C ILE A 413 5.43 -16.14 -1.12
N GLU A 414 5.69 -14.88 -0.76
CA GLU A 414 4.66 -13.84 -0.77
C GLU A 414 5.18 -12.49 -1.29
N ASP A 415 4.30 -11.69 -1.91
CA ASP A 415 4.58 -10.30 -2.30
C ASP A 415 4.92 -9.41 -1.07
N ALA A 416 4.26 -9.70 0.04
CA ALA A 416 4.64 -9.28 1.39
C ALA A 416 4.10 -10.34 2.36
N ALA A 417 4.81 -10.64 3.45
CA ALA A 417 4.44 -11.76 4.32
C ALA A 417 3.13 -11.51 5.10
N GLU A 418 2.04 -12.13 4.66
CA GLU A 418 0.69 -12.06 5.23
C GLU A 418 0.25 -13.39 5.86
N LEU A 419 0.82 -14.51 5.41
CA LEU A 419 0.59 -15.84 5.97
C LEU A 419 1.26 -16.01 7.33
N GLN A 420 0.45 -15.99 8.38
CA GLN A 420 0.84 -16.30 9.75
C GLN A 420 0.59 -17.78 10.04
N ILE A 421 1.43 -18.64 9.45
CA ILE A 421 1.36 -20.10 9.62
C ILE A 421 2.00 -20.46 10.96
N ASP A 422 1.18 -20.84 11.94
CA ASP A 422 1.64 -21.41 13.21
C ASP A 422 2.08 -22.86 12.99
N HIS A 423 3.35 -23.03 12.61
CA HIS A 423 3.90 -24.34 12.25
C HIS A 423 5.41 -24.40 12.58
N PRO A 424 5.90 -25.42 13.30
CA PRO A 424 7.26 -25.43 13.85
C PRO A 424 8.37 -25.48 12.79
N HIS A 425 8.09 -26.03 11.60
CA HIS A 425 9.04 -26.10 10.50
C HIS A 425 8.64 -25.27 9.27
N VAL A 426 8.32 -23.99 9.48
CA VAL A 426 8.04 -23.01 8.40
C VAL A 426 9.26 -22.15 8.05
N ILE A 427 9.41 -21.79 6.79
CA ILE A 427 10.32 -20.74 6.30
C ILE A 427 9.49 -19.77 5.45
N ALA A 428 9.50 -18.48 5.82
CA ALA A 428 8.87 -17.43 5.04
C ALA A 428 9.89 -16.79 4.07
N LEU A 429 9.51 -16.68 2.80
CA LEU A 429 10.24 -15.97 1.76
C LEU A 429 9.39 -14.81 1.26
N GLU A 430 9.97 -13.62 1.16
CA GLU A 430 9.27 -12.39 0.80
C GLU A 430 9.90 -11.80 -0.47
N HIS A 431 9.06 -11.40 -1.41
CA HIS A 431 9.45 -10.66 -2.60
C HIS A 431 10.22 -9.39 -2.22
N ARG A 432 11.29 -9.09 -2.96
CA ARG A 432 11.99 -7.81 -2.84
C ARG A 432 11.90 -7.06 -4.17
N PRO A 433 11.18 -5.93 -4.26
CA PRO A 433 11.22 -5.10 -5.45
C PRO A 433 12.65 -4.53 -5.66
N PRO A 434 13.01 -4.09 -6.88
CA PRO A 434 14.28 -3.42 -7.11
C PRO A 434 14.42 -2.15 -6.25
N ASN A 435 15.66 -1.76 -5.97
CA ASN A 435 15.97 -0.47 -5.38
C ASN A 435 15.80 0.67 -6.41
N VAL A 436 16.03 1.92 -5.99
CA VAL A 436 15.96 3.12 -6.87
C VAL A 436 16.91 3.09 -8.08
N GLU A 437 17.93 2.21 -8.07
CA GLU A 437 18.84 2.00 -9.20
C GLU A 437 18.39 0.85 -10.13
N GLY A 438 17.21 0.27 -9.91
CA GLY A 438 16.73 -0.91 -10.66
C GLY A 438 17.39 -2.24 -10.26
N LYS A 439 18.15 -2.28 -9.15
CA LYS A 439 18.97 -3.43 -8.75
C LYS A 439 18.40 -4.19 -7.56
N GLY A 440 18.78 -5.48 -7.47
CA GLY A 440 18.53 -6.30 -6.28
C GLY A 440 17.10 -6.84 -6.17
N GLU A 441 16.32 -6.84 -7.24
CA GLU A 441 15.02 -7.51 -7.28
C GLU A 441 15.14 -9.01 -6.92
N LEU A 442 14.18 -9.53 -6.16
CA LEU A 442 13.98 -10.95 -5.85
C LEU A 442 12.52 -11.30 -6.12
N THR A 443 12.23 -11.69 -7.37
CA THR A 443 10.89 -12.08 -7.84
C THR A 443 10.35 -13.33 -7.14
N ILE A 444 9.03 -13.47 -7.02
CA ILE A 444 8.38 -14.71 -6.54
C ILE A 444 8.88 -15.93 -7.33
N ARG A 445 9.04 -15.80 -8.65
CA ARG A 445 9.57 -16.85 -9.53
C ARG A 445 10.97 -17.34 -9.13
N GLN A 446 11.88 -16.42 -8.77
CA GLN A 446 13.22 -16.76 -8.30
C GLN A 446 13.18 -17.44 -6.92
N LEU A 447 12.37 -16.91 -5.99
CA LEU A 447 12.19 -17.49 -4.66
C LEU A 447 11.61 -18.91 -4.74
N LEU A 448 10.63 -19.13 -5.62
CA LEU A 448 10.01 -20.42 -5.87
C LEU A 448 11.01 -21.44 -6.42
N ARG A 449 11.78 -21.08 -7.45
CA ARG A 449 12.89 -21.93 -7.97
C ARG A 449 13.95 -22.25 -6.91
N ASN A 450 14.22 -21.31 -6.01
CA ASN A 450 15.16 -21.53 -4.91
C ASN A 450 14.57 -22.47 -3.83
N SER A 451 13.27 -22.34 -3.54
CA SER A 451 12.57 -23.15 -2.54
C SER A 451 12.65 -24.65 -2.83
N LEU A 452 12.63 -25.07 -4.10
CA LEU A 452 12.78 -26.47 -4.52
C LEU A 452 14.09 -27.11 -4.04
N ARG A 453 15.15 -26.30 -3.81
CA ARG A 453 16.44 -26.77 -3.26
C ARG A 453 16.47 -26.84 -1.73
N MET A 454 15.43 -26.35 -1.05
CA MET A 454 15.33 -26.32 0.41
C MET A 454 14.63 -27.56 0.99
N ARG A 455 14.36 -28.59 0.18
CA ARG A 455 13.63 -29.83 0.54
C ARG A 455 12.27 -29.57 1.23
N PRO A 456 11.37 -28.73 0.67
CA PRO A 456 10.03 -28.55 1.22
C PRO A 456 9.18 -29.81 1.06
N ASP A 457 8.31 -30.08 2.04
CA ASP A 457 7.14 -30.95 1.85
C ASP A 457 5.96 -30.17 1.26
N ARG A 458 5.86 -28.87 1.56
CA ARG A 458 4.76 -27.98 1.16
C ARG A 458 5.30 -26.63 0.69
N ILE A 459 4.77 -26.13 -0.42
CA ILE A 459 5.02 -24.77 -0.90
C ILE A 459 3.70 -24.01 -0.94
N LEU A 460 3.68 -22.83 -0.31
CA LEU A 460 2.53 -21.94 -0.26
C LEU A 460 2.90 -20.64 -0.97
N VAL A 461 2.25 -20.35 -2.10
CA VAL A 461 2.42 -19.07 -2.81
C VAL A 461 1.29 -18.14 -2.38
N GLY A 462 1.63 -16.98 -1.80
CA GLY A 462 0.65 -16.06 -1.20
C GLY A 462 -0.41 -15.61 -2.20
N GLU A 463 0.01 -15.21 -3.40
CA GLU A 463 -0.85 -14.99 -4.57
C GLU A 463 -0.03 -15.19 -5.84
N VAL A 464 -0.60 -15.87 -6.84
CA VAL A 464 0.00 -15.99 -8.19
C VAL A 464 -0.63 -14.96 -9.12
N ARG A 465 0.24 -14.25 -9.85
CA ARG A 465 -0.07 -13.06 -10.66
C ARG A 465 0.56 -13.09 -12.06
N GLY A 466 1.59 -13.91 -12.29
CA GLY A 466 2.34 -13.96 -13.54
C GLY A 466 3.15 -15.24 -13.74
N ALA A 467 4.35 -15.10 -14.31
CA ALA A 467 5.18 -16.19 -14.84
C ALA A 467 5.59 -17.27 -13.82
N GLU A 468 5.53 -17.00 -12.53
CA GLU A 468 5.72 -17.97 -11.45
C GLU A 468 4.64 -19.08 -11.44
N ALA A 469 3.48 -18.86 -12.08
CA ALA A 469 2.43 -19.86 -12.25
C ALA A 469 2.96 -21.18 -12.83
N LEU A 470 3.84 -21.11 -13.84
CA LEU A 470 4.43 -22.30 -14.46
C LEU A 470 5.32 -23.06 -13.47
N ASP A 471 6.22 -22.35 -12.78
CA ASP A 471 7.12 -22.95 -11.80
C ASP A 471 6.35 -23.52 -10.58
N MET A 472 5.19 -22.96 -10.24
CA MET A 472 4.27 -23.48 -9.22
C MET A 472 3.60 -24.78 -9.68
N LEU A 473 3.04 -24.81 -10.90
CA LEU A 473 2.43 -26.01 -11.48
C LEU A 473 3.46 -27.14 -11.64
N GLN A 474 4.70 -26.81 -12.00
CA GLN A 474 5.80 -27.76 -12.02
C GLN A 474 6.07 -28.31 -10.62
N ALA A 475 6.18 -27.47 -9.59
CA ALA A 475 6.37 -27.92 -8.21
C ALA A 475 5.26 -28.87 -7.75
N MET A 476 4.00 -28.48 -7.98
CA MET A 476 2.80 -29.29 -7.66
C MET A 476 2.79 -30.65 -8.36
N ASN A 477 3.28 -30.74 -9.60
CA ASN A 477 3.41 -32.00 -10.34
C ASN A 477 4.68 -32.81 -10.01
N THR A 478 5.69 -32.20 -9.36
CA THR A 478 7.03 -32.82 -9.14
C THR A 478 7.35 -33.04 -7.66
N GLY A 479 6.42 -33.70 -6.96
CA GLY A 479 6.66 -34.23 -5.61
C GLY A 479 6.47 -33.22 -4.46
N HIS A 480 6.13 -31.96 -4.74
CA HIS A 480 5.77 -30.97 -3.71
C HIS A 480 4.25 -30.97 -3.47
N ASP A 481 3.77 -32.16 -3.15
CA ASP A 481 2.36 -32.51 -3.07
C ASP A 481 1.65 -31.83 -1.91
N GLY A 482 0.44 -31.32 -2.16
CA GLY A 482 -0.34 -30.58 -1.18
C GLY A 482 0.09 -29.13 -1.01
N SER A 483 0.77 -28.58 -2.04
CA SER A 483 1.07 -27.16 -2.17
C SER A 483 -0.20 -26.35 -2.43
N MET A 484 -0.19 -25.08 -2.05
CA MET A 484 -1.39 -24.24 -2.10
C MET A 484 -1.06 -22.82 -2.57
N SER A 485 -2.04 -22.16 -3.18
CA SER A 485 -1.88 -20.77 -3.61
C SER A 485 -3.19 -19.99 -3.52
N THR A 486 -3.11 -18.65 -3.50
CA THR A 486 -4.26 -17.84 -3.90
C THR A 486 -4.15 -17.30 -5.33
N ILE A 487 -5.28 -16.93 -5.93
CA ILE A 487 -5.37 -16.26 -7.23
C ILE A 487 -6.56 -15.29 -7.25
N HIS A 488 -6.40 -14.10 -7.84
CA HIS A 488 -7.55 -13.23 -8.07
C HIS A 488 -8.43 -13.78 -9.22
N SER A 489 -9.72 -14.02 -8.98
CA SER A 489 -10.70 -14.42 -9.99
C SER A 489 -12.13 -14.05 -9.59
N ASN A 490 -13.06 -14.06 -10.56
CA ASN A 490 -14.49 -13.83 -10.34
C ASN A 490 -15.31 -15.14 -10.21
N SER A 491 -14.71 -16.29 -10.50
CA SER A 491 -15.29 -17.64 -10.29
C SER A 491 -14.20 -18.70 -10.19
N ALA A 492 -14.55 -19.96 -9.84
CA ALA A 492 -13.60 -21.07 -9.91
C ALA A 492 -13.12 -21.37 -11.34
N ARG A 493 -14.02 -21.27 -12.35
CA ARG A 493 -13.66 -21.47 -13.76
C ARG A 493 -12.71 -20.38 -14.26
N ASP A 494 -12.97 -19.11 -13.94
CA ASP A 494 -12.11 -17.97 -14.27
C ASP A 494 -10.71 -18.10 -13.64
N ALA A 495 -10.59 -18.70 -12.44
CA ALA A 495 -9.29 -18.96 -11.83
C ALA A 495 -8.37 -19.81 -12.72
N LEU A 496 -8.92 -20.83 -13.40
CA LEU A 496 -8.16 -21.71 -14.28
C LEU A 496 -7.77 -21.01 -15.59
N SER A 497 -8.68 -20.29 -16.23
CA SER A 497 -8.36 -19.51 -17.45
C SER A 497 -7.33 -18.40 -17.19
N ARG A 498 -7.36 -17.81 -15.99
CA ARG A 498 -6.33 -16.85 -15.55
C ARG A 498 -5.00 -17.54 -15.29
N LEU A 499 -5.00 -18.74 -14.71
CA LEU A 499 -3.79 -19.54 -14.52
C LEU A 499 -3.16 -19.98 -15.86
N GLU A 500 -3.98 -20.42 -16.83
CA GLU A 500 -3.56 -20.66 -18.23
C GLU A 500 -2.84 -19.42 -18.81
N THR A 501 -3.47 -18.25 -18.67
CA THR A 501 -2.91 -16.97 -19.15
C THR A 501 -1.57 -16.64 -18.47
N MET A 502 -1.46 -16.81 -17.15
CA MET A 502 -0.24 -16.55 -16.38
C MET A 502 0.92 -17.49 -16.76
N VAL A 503 0.63 -18.74 -17.12
CA VAL A 503 1.63 -19.67 -17.66
C VAL A 503 2.17 -19.19 -19.01
N MET A 504 1.29 -18.70 -19.90
CA MET A 504 1.73 -18.15 -21.20
C MET A 504 2.64 -16.91 -21.04
N MET A 505 2.50 -16.15 -19.94
CA MET A 505 3.41 -15.03 -19.62
C MET A 505 4.85 -15.46 -19.28
N ALA A 506 5.11 -16.77 -19.08
CA ALA A 506 6.44 -17.27 -18.70
C ALA A 506 7.52 -17.18 -19.82
N SER A 507 7.14 -16.71 -21.02
CA SER A 507 7.97 -16.56 -22.21
C SER A 507 8.61 -17.87 -22.71
N ILE A 508 7.88 -18.97 -22.57
CA ILE A 508 8.23 -20.29 -23.10
C ILE A 508 7.11 -20.69 -24.06
N ASP A 509 7.47 -21.16 -25.25
CA ASP A 509 6.52 -21.63 -26.25
C ASP A 509 5.99 -23.02 -25.85
N ILE A 510 4.96 -23.03 -25.01
CA ILE A 510 4.27 -24.24 -24.53
C ILE A 510 2.93 -24.33 -25.25
N PRO A 511 2.62 -25.44 -25.95
CA PRO A 511 1.30 -25.65 -26.55
C PRO A 511 0.19 -25.55 -25.49
N PHE A 512 -0.91 -24.88 -25.84
CA PHE A 512 -2.01 -24.59 -24.90
C PHE A 512 -2.62 -25.86 -24.26
N GLU A 513 -2.66 -26.95 -25.03
CA GLU A 513 -3.08 -28.27 -24.54
C GLU A 513 -2.16 -28.80 -23.42
N ALA A 514 -0.84 -28.61 -23.55
CA ALA A 514 0.12 -29.03 -22.53
C ALA A 514 0.01 -28.16 -21.25
N VAL A 515 -0.35 -26.87 -21.38
CA VAL A 515 -0.65 -26.00 -20.24
C VAL A 515 -1.90 -26.50 -19.51
N ARG A 516 -2.98 -26.80 -20.23
CA ARG A 516 -4.22 -27.38 -19.67
C ARG A 516 -3.97 -28.71 -18.97
N ALA A 517 -3.20 -29.61 -19.60
CA ALA A 517 -2.81 -30.89 -19.00
C ALA A 517 -2.03 -30.69 -17.69
N GLN A 518 -1.06 -29.76 -17.65
CA GLN A 518 -0.32 -29.44 -16.44
C GLN A 518 -1.20 -28.87 -15.33
N ILE A 519 -2.18 -28.02 -15.66
CA ILE A 519 -3.12 -27.44 -14.70
C ILE A 519 -4.06 -28.52 -14.13
N ALA A 520 -4.63 -29.36 -14.98
CA ALA A 520 -5.54 -30.43 -14.57
C ALA A 520 -4.84 -31.54 -13.77
N SER A 521 -3.56 -31.79 -14.03
CA SER A 521 -2.72 -32.69 -13.23
C SER A 521 -2.32 -32.08 -11.88
N ALA A 522 -1.97 -30.79 -11.87
CA ALA A 522 -1.43 -30.12 -10.68
C ALA A 522 -2.51 -29.77 -9.66
N VAL A 523 -3.58 -29.09 -10.07
CA VAL A 523 -4.58 -28.53 -9.15
C VAL A 523 -5.63 -29.59 -8.86
N ASN A 524 -5.84 -29.94 -7.59
CA ASN A 524 -6.89 -30.90 -7.23
C ASN A 524 -8.20 -30.18 -6.89
N LEU A 525 -8.12 -29.12 -6.07
CA LEU A 525 -9.30 -28.40 -5.58
C LEU A 525 -9.21 -26.89 -5.82
N ILE A 526 -10.36 -26.28 -6.11
CA ILE A 526 -10.54 -24.83 -6.09
C ILE A 526 -11.51 -24.46 -4.96
N VAL A 527 -11.11 -23.50 -4.13
CA VAL A 527 -11.91 -22.93 -3.05
C VAL A 527 -12.21 -21.47 -3.41
N HIS A 528 -13.38 -21.21 -3.97
CA HIS A 528 -13.74 -19.86 -4.42
C HIS A 528 -14.43 -19.07 -3.30
N GLN A 529 -13.97 -17.85 -3.04
CA GLN A 529 -14.41 -17.02 -1.93
C GLN A 529 -14.95 -15.66 -2.40
N ALA A 530 -16.19 -15.38 -1.99
CA ALA A 530 -16.93 -14.16 -2.30
C ALA A 530 -16.98 -13.21 -1.09
N ARG A 531 -17.00 -11.89 -1.37
CA ARG A 531 -17.41 -10.84 -0.43
C ARG A 531 -18.88 -10.56 -0.69
N MET A 532 -19.70 -10.74 0.33
CA MET A 532 -21.13 -10.47 0.26
C MET A 532 -21.40 -8.95 0.38
N PRO A 533 -22.57 -8.44 -0.06
CA PRO A 533 -22.88 -7.00 -0.03
C PRO A 533 -22.82 -6.33 1.35
N ASP A 534 -22.98 -7.10 2.42
CA ASP A 534 -22.91 -6.65 3.81
C ASP A 534 -21.50 -6.72 4.43
N GLY A 535 -20.49 -7.03 3.61
CA GLY A 535 -19.09 -7.13 4.03
C GLY A 535 -18.66 -8.52 4.52
N ARG A 536 -19.59 -9.45 4.77
CA ARG A 536 -19.22 -10.82 5.19
C ARG A 536 -18.53 -11.58 4.06
N ARG A 537 -17.60 -12.46 4.45
CA ARG A 537 -16.79 -13.27 3.54
C ARG A 537 -17.32 -14.70 3.59
N LYS A 538 -17.54 -15.32 2.43
CA LYS A 538 -18.09 -16.69 2.33
C LYS A 538 -17.36 -17.46 1.25
N ILE A 539 -16.98 -18.71 1.52
CA ILE A 539 -16.59 -19.65 0.47
C ILE A 539 -17.87 -19.92 -0.32
N ALA A 540 -17.93 -19.55 -1.60
CA ALA A 540 -19.13 -19.67 -2.42
C ALA A 540 -19.21 -21.02 -3.16
N GLN A 541 -18.06 -21.64 -3.42
CA GLN A 541 -17.93 -22.86 -4.19
C GLN A 541 -16.65 -23.60 -3.76
N ILE A 542 -16.74 -24.92 -3.58
CA ILE A 542 -15.59 -25.82 -3.54
C ILE A 542 -15.79 -26.80 -4.69
N ALA A 543 -14.83 -26.86 -5.61
CA ALA A 543 -14.89 -27.70 -6.81
C ALA A 543 -13.60 -28.51 -6.99
N GLU A 544 -13.74 -29.71 -7.54
CA GLU A 544 -12.63 -30.56 -7.97
C GLU A 544 -12.30 -30.29 -9.44
N VAL A 545 -11.00 -30.26 -9.78
CA VAL A 545 -10.53 -30.32 -11.16
C VAL A 545 -10.39 -31.80 -11.54
N VAL A 546 -11.19 -32.27 -12.49
CA VAL A 546 -11.27 -33.71 -12.86
C VAL A 546 -10.59 -34.05 -14.18
N GLY A 547 -10.10 -33.05 -14.93
CA GLY A 547 -9.49 -33.22 -16.24
C GLY A 547 -9.51 -31.93 -17.06
N TYR A 548 -9.35 -32.05 -18.37
CA TYR A 548 -9.43 -30.93 -19.32
C TYR A 548 -10.01 -31.39 -20.67
N ASP A 549 -10.49 -30.44 -21.46
CA ASP A 549 -10.96 -30.63 -22.83
C ASP A 549 -10.51 -29.48 -23.76
N GLN A 550 -11.19 -29.35 -24.91
CA GLN A 550 -10.96 -28.30 -25.90
C GLN A 550 -11.34 -26.89 -25.38
N ASN A 551 -12.17 -26.80 -24.35
CA ASN A 551 -12.70 -25.56 -23.78
C ASN A 551 -11.94 -25.13 -22.52
N GLY A 552 -11.28 -26.04 -21.82
CA GLY A 552 -10.44 -25.74 -20.66
C GLY A 552 -10.39 -26.90 -19.66
N ALA A 553 -10.00 -26.59 -18.43
CA ALA A 553 -10.13 -27.55 -17.34
C ALA A 553 -11.61 -27.83 -16.98
N ILE A 554 -11.90 -29.10 -16.70
CA ILE A 554 -13.23 -29.60 -16.31
C ILE A 554 -13.35 -29.54 -14.79
N LEU A 555 -14.39 -28.87 -14.29
CA LEU A 555 -14.70 -28.76 -12.88
C LEU A 555 -15.91 -29.61 -12.50
N ARG A 556 -15.90 -30.16 -11.29
CA ARG A 556 -17.08 -30.70 -10.62
C ARG A 556 -17.29 -30.04 -9.26
N ASP A 557 -18.44 -29.42 -9.09
CA ASP A 557 -18.81 -28.76 -7.84
C ASP A 557 -19.06 -29.82 -6.75
N ILE A 558 -18.44 -29.64 -5.58
CA ILE A 558 -18.59 -30.51 -4.41
C ILE A 558 -19.54 -29.84 -3.41
N PHE A 559 -19.29 -28.57 -3.12
CA PHE A 559 -20.11 -27.74 -2.24
C PHE A 559 -20.41 -26.40 -2.90
N LEU A 560 -21.67 -25.94 -2.79
CA LEU A 560 -22.14 -24.67 -3.33
C LEU A 560 -22.89 -23.86 -2.28
N LEU A 561 -22.65 -22.54 -2.29
CA LEU A 561 -23.50 -21.56 -1.64
C LEU A 561 -24.66 -21.22 -2.58
N GLY A 562 -25.87 -21.60 -2.18
CA GLY A 562 -27.12 -21.30 -2.87
C GLY A 562 -28.06 -20.46 -2.01
N MET A 563 -29.28 -20.31 -2.50
CA MET A 563 -30.41 -19.74 -1.76
C MET A 563 -31.49 -20.81 -1.60
N GLY A 564 -31.92 -21.06 -0.37
CA GLY A 564 -32.97 -22.01 -0.02
C GLY A 564 -34.36 -21.53 -0.44
N SER A 565 -35.34 -22.42 -0.33
CA SER A 565 -36.75 -22.09 -0.62
C SER A 565 -37.36 -21.05 0.34
N ASP A 566 -36.75 -20.84 1.50
CA ASP A 566 -37.11 -19.80 2.48
C ASP A 566 -36.34 -18.48 2.28
N LEU A 567 -35.64 -18.33 1.15
CA LEU A 567 -34.81 -17.19 0.77
C LEU A 567 -33.58 -16.94 1.66
N ARG A 568 -33.22 -17.90 2.52
CA ARG A 568 -31.94 -17.87 3.24
C ARG A 568 -30.80 -18.34 2.34
N LEU A 569 -29.59 -17.85 2.60
CA LEU A 569 -28.38 -18.48 2.05
C LEU A 569 -28.20 -19.85 2.70
N GLU A 570 -27.77 -20.83 1.90
CA GLU A 570 -27.54 -22.22 2.33
C GLU A 570 -26.33 -22.84 1.64
N TYR A 571 -25.55 -23.58 2.42
CA TYR A 571 -24.51 -24.48 1.92
C TYR A 571 -25.11 -25.84 1.63
N ASN A 572 -24.86 -26.35 0.42
CA ASN A 572 -25.33 -27.65 -0.03
C ASN A 572 -24.16 -28.43 -0.65
N ALA A 573 -24.00 -29.70 -0.30
CA ALA A 573 -23.23 -30.61 -1.14
C ALA A 573 -24.03 -30.96 -2.41
N THR A 574 -23.34 -31.31 -3.48
CA THR A 574 -23.94 -31.64 -4.77
C THR A 574 -24.32 -33.12 -4.92
N GLY A 575 -23.96 -33.97 -3.96
CA GLY A 575 -24.00 -35.44 -4.10
C GLY A 575 -22.78 -36.02 -4.83
N TYR A 576 -21.86 -35.18 -5.30
CA TYR A 576 -20.63 -35.63 -5.92
C TYR A 576 -19.57 -35.99 -4.87
N VAL A 577 -19.15 -37.25 -4.87
CA VAL A 577 -18.00 -37.74 -4.08
C VAL A 577 -16.72 -37.51 -4.91
N PRO A 578 -15.75 -36.70 -4.43
CA PRO A 578 -14.55 -36.35 -5.21
C PRO A 578 -13.61 -37.53 -5.45
N THR A 579 -13.04 -37.63 -6.65
CA THR A 579 -12.05 -38.70 -6.98
C THR A 579 -10.71 -38.50 -6.27
N SER A 580 -10.36 -37.26 -5.92
CA SER A 580 -9.18 -36.91 -5.12
C SER A 580 -9.18 -37.53 -3.72
N LEU A 581 -10.32 -38.05 -3.23
CA LEU A 581 -10.36 -38.86 -2.01
C LEU A 581 -9.49 -40.12 -2.10
N ASP A 582 -9.23 -40.67 -3.30
CA ASP A 582 -8.30 -41.78 -3.48
C ASP A 582 -6.87 -41.40 -3.05
N LYS A 583 -6.46 -40.14 -3.32
CA LYS A 583 -5.19 -39.57 -2.84
C LYS A 583 -5.19 -39.40 -1.32
N ALA A 584 -6.31 -38.96 -0.75
CA ALA A 584 -6.45 -38.86 0.71
C ALA A 584 -6.33 -40.23 1.38
N ALA A 585 -6.99 -41.26 0.85
CA ALA A 585 -6.93 -42.63 1.32
C ALA A 585 -5.51 -43.21 1.23
N PHE A 586 -4.75 -42.92 0.16
CA PHE A 586 -3.33 -43.29 0.05
C PHE A 586 -2.46 -42.72 1.19
N TYR A 587 -2.74 -41.50 1.63
CA TYR A 587 -2.09 -40.88 2.81
C TYR A 587 -2.73 -41.29 4.16
N GLY A 588 -3.61 -42.30 4.18
CA GLY A 588 -4.26 -42.81 5.39
C GLY A 588 -5.41 -41.96 5.93
N VAL A 589 -5.89 -40.98 5.16
CA VAL A 589 -6.98 -40.09 5.53
C VAL A 589 -8.31 -40.69 5.03
N GLN A 590 -9.15 -41.12 5.96
CA GLN A 590 -10.52 -41.52 5.68
C GLN A 590 -11.46 -40.33 5.83
N VAL A 591 -12.49 -40.26 4.97
CA VAL A 591 -13.46 -39.17 4.91
C VAL A 591 -14.85 -39.79 4.90
N ASP A 592 -15.75 -39.29 5.75
CA ASP A 592 -17.13 -39.76 5.75
C ASP A 592 -17.83 -39.33 4.45
N GLN A 593 -18.53 -40.27 3.80
CA GLN A 593 -19.27 -39.99 2.57
C GLN A 593 -20.54 -39.16 2.85
N ASP A 594 -21.04 -39.17 4.09
CA ASP A 594 -22.17 -38.34 4.51
C ASP A 594 -21.89 -36.83 4.40
N LEU A 595 -20.62 -36.41 4.34
CA LEU A 595 -20.24 -35.02 4.06
C LEU A 595 -20.70 -34.53 2.69
N PHE A 596 -20.91 -35.44 1.73
CA PHE A 596 -21.33 -35.13 0.35
C PHE A 596 -22.83 -35.35 0.11
N ASP A 597 -23.58 -35.88 1.08
CA ASP A 597 -25.03 -36.07 1.01
C ASP A 597 -25.74 -34.69 1.04
N PRO A 598 -26.52 -34.32 -0.01
CA PRO A 598 -27.16 -33.00 -0.08
C PRO A 598 -28.18 -32.70 1.04
N VAL A 599 -28.73 -33.74 1.69
CA VAL A 599 -29.70 -33.61 2.78
C VAL A 599 -28.99 -33.50 4.13
N LYS A 600 -27.99 -34.35 4.38
CA LYS A 600 -27.23 -34.36 5.65
C LYS A 600 -26.28 -33.18 5.79
N SER A 601 -25.64 -32.76 4.69
CA SER A 601 -24.65 -31.68 4.68
C SER A 601 -25.26 -30.26 4.59
N ARG A 602 -26.58 -30.16 4.39
CA ARG A 602 -27.29 -28.87 4.25
C ARG A 602 -27.11 -28.01 5.49
N PHE A 603 -26.56 -26.81 5.32
CA PHE A 603 -26.24 -25.91 6.43
C PHE A 603 -26.64 -24.46 6.12
N VAL A 604 -27.47 -23.88 6.99
CA VAL A 604 -27.86 -22.45 6.94
C VAL A 604 -26.85 -21.65 7.78
N PRO A 605 -25.92 -20.88 7.19
CA PRO A 605 -24.94 -20.13 7.95
C PRO A 605 -25.56 -19.00 8.79
N ALA A 606 -24.86 -18.61 9.85
CA ALA A 606 -25.29 -17.54 10.75
C ALA A 606 -25.58 -16.23 10.00
N GLY A 607 -26.70 -15.59 10.35
CA GLY A 607 -27.14 -14.32 9.80
C GLY A 607 -27.56 -14.35 8.33
N SER A 608 -27.99 -15.49 7.78
CA SER A 608 -28.59 -15.58 6.45
C SER A 608 -29.81 -14.66 6.27
N ASP A 609 -30.55 -14.35 7.35
CA ASP A 609 -31.71 -13.43 7.31
C ASP A 609 -31.34 -11.97 6.98
N SER A 610 -30.12 -11.55 7.31
CA SER A 610 -29.65 -10.15 7.14
C SER A 610 -29.19 -9.83 5.70
N MET A 611 -29.42 -10.74 4.75
CA MET A 611 -28.84 -10.72 3.40
C MET A 611 -29.76 -10.14 2.31
N MET A 612 -31.01 -9.82 2.65
CA MET A 612 -31.91 -9.11 1.75
C MET A 612 -31.32 -7.74 1.38
N PRO A 613 -31.07 -7.43 0.10
CA PRO A 613 -30.75 -6.07 -0.31
C PRO A 613 -31.99 -5.21 -0.12
N VAL A 614 -32.09 -4.54 1.03
CA VAL A 614 -33.09 -3.49 1.22
C VAL A 614 -32.68 -2.32 0.33
N VAL A 615 -33.23 -2.30 -0.88
CA VAL A 615 -33.10 -1.18 -1.82
C VAL A 615 -33.87 0.01 -1.24
N LYS A 616 -33.22 0.72 -0.31
CA LYS A 616 -33.55 2.12 0.01
C LYS A 616 -32.90 2.98 -1.06
N ASP A 617 -33.55 3.08 -2.22
CA ASP A 617 -33.27 4.14 -3.17
C ASP A 617 -33.95 5.43 -2.67
N PRO A 618 -33.21 6.46 -2.22
CA PRO A 618 -33.82 7.68 -1.70
C PRO A 618 -34.24 8.66 -2.80
N LEU A 619 -33.93 8.39 -4.08
CA LEU A 619 -34.01 9.38 -5.16
C LEU A 619 -35.36 9.43 -5.91
N MET A 620 -36.38 8.70 -5.46
CA MET A 620 -37.75 8.81 -5.99
C MET A 620 -38.75 9.45 -5.01
N ALA A 621 -38.27 10.25 -4.06
CA ALA A 621 -39.09 11.20 -3.30
C ALA A 621 -39.31 12.52 -4.08
N GLY A 622 -39.75 12.43 -5.34
CA GLY A 622 -39.76 13.59 -6.26
C GLY A 622 -40.54 13.39 -7.55
N ALA A 623 -41.87 13.48 -7.46
CA ALA A 623 -42.83 13.72 -8.56
C ALA A 623 -42.93 12.67 -9.71
N ARG A 624 -44.01 11.87 -9.69
CA ARG A 624 -45.22 12.07 -10.55
C ARG A 624 -46.15 10.84 -10.56
N GLY A 625 -47.45 11.13 -10.60
CA GLY A 625 -48.38 10.47 -11.53
C GLY A 625 -48.96 9.10 -11.13
N ALA A 626 -50.29 9.06 -11.07
CA ALA A 626 -51.10 7.86 -10.87
C ALA A 626 -50.80 6.69 -11.84
N GLY A 627 -50.93 5.46 -11.32
CA GLY A 627 -51.15 4.25 -12.12
C GLY A 627 -49.90 3.63 -12.74
N GLY A 628 -49.12 2.91 -11.93
CA GLY A 628 -48.06 2.02 -12.40
C GLY A 628 -47.80 0.93 -11.36
N GLU A 629 -47.71 -0.32 -11.80
CA GLU A 629 -47.47 -1.47 -10.93
C GLU A 629 -46.12 -1.35 -10.21
N ASN A 630 -46.04 -1.86 -8.98
CA ASN A 630 -44.75 -2.05 -8.31
C ASN A 630 -43.95 -3.09 -9.09
N VAL A 631 -43.05 -2.62 -9.97
CA VAL A 631 -42.05 -3.47 -10.63
C VAL A 631 -41.03 -3.91 -9.57
N VAL A 632 -41.41 -4.93 -8.80
CA VAL A 632 -40.46 -5.74 -8.04
C VAL A 632 -39.59 -6.44 -9.07
N ARG A 633 -38.42 -5.84 -9.37
CA ARG A 633 -37.39 -6.55 -10.14
C ARG A 633 -37.09 -7.83 -9.40
N GLN A 634 -37.45 -8.96 -10.01
CA GLN A 634 -37.13 -10.27 -9.48
C GLN A 634 -35.61 -10.41 -9.51
N VAL A 635 -34.97 -10.19 -8.36
CA VAL A 635 -33.51 -10.36 -8.22
C VAL A 635 -33.24 -11.86 -8.23
N VAL A 636 -33.09 -12.40 -9.43
CA VAL A 636 -32.56 -13.75 -9.62
C VAL A 636 -31.11 -13.71 -9.19
N VAL A 637 -30.85 -14.13 -7.95
CA VAL A 637 -29.50 -14.46 -7.50
C VAL A 637 -29.07 -15.68 -8.31
N VAL A 638 -28.34 -15.43 -9.39
CA VAL A 638 -27.71 -16.50 -10.18
C VAL A 638 -26.76 -17.23 -9.23
N PRO A 639 -26.95 -18.53 -8.97
CA PRO A 639 -26.01 -19.27 -8.13
C PRO A 639 -24.63 -19.25 -8.80
N PHE A 640 -23.56 -19.22 -8.01
CA PHE A 640 -22.16 -19.22 -8.49
C PHE A 640 -21.74 -20.54 -9.19
N SER A 641 -22.71 -21.38 -9.58
CA SER A 641 -22.52 -22.67 -10.24
C SER A 641 -22.01 -22.48 -11.66
N SER A 642 -21.05 -23.33 -12.04
CA SER A 642 -20.41 -23.26 -13.36
C SER A 642 -21.34 -23.70 -14.50
N ASP A 643 -22.24 -24.66 -14.24
CA ASP A 643 -23.19 -25.23 -15.20
C ASP A 643 -24.34 -25.95 -14.46
N ARG A 644 -25.60 -25.74 -14.87
CA ARG A 644 -26.72 -26.65 -14.56
C ARG A 644 -27.06 -27.43 -15.84
N PRO A 645 -27.09 -28.77 -15.83
CA PRO A 645 -27.93 -29.51 -16.77
C PRO A 645 -29.39 -29.05 -16.57
N GLY A 646 -30.10 -28.74 -17.65
CA GLY A 646 -31.45 -28.18 -17.57
C GLY A 646 -32.44 -29.08 -16.83
N ASP A 647 -33.29 -28.48 -16.00
CA ASP A 647 -34.39 -29.16 -15.29
C ASP A 647 -35.38 -29.77 -16.30
N SER A 648 -35.24 -31.05 -16.60
CA SER A 648 -36.14 -31.81 -17.49
C SER A 648 -37.40 -32.30 -16.74
N ARG A 649 -38.04 -31.41 -15.97
CA ARG A 649 -39.28 -31.68 -15.22
C ARG A 649 -40.27 -30.52 -15.20
N GLN A 650 -40.58 -29.94 -16.35
CA GLN A 650 -41.87 -29.28 -16.59
C GLN A 650 -42.09 -29.04 -18.09
N LEU A 651 -42.91 -29.90 -18.72
CA LEU A 651 -43.70 -29.64 -19.93
C LEU A 651 -44.50 -30.92 -20.26
N GLN A 652 -45.70 -31.03 -19.70
CA GLN A 652 -46.74 -31.93 -20.21
C GLN A 652 -47.79 -31.10 -20.96
N SER A 653 -48.42 -31.75 -21.94
CA SER A 653 -49.57 -31.34 -22.78
C SER A 653 -49.26 -30.53 -24.06
N HIS A 654 -49.08 -31.25 -25.17
CA HIS A 654 -50.13 -31.41 -26.19
C HIS A 654 -49.80 -32.61 -27.13
N SER A 655 -50.82 -33.19 -27.76
CA SER A 655 -50.78 -34.45 -28.52
C SER A 655 -51.03 -34.25 -30.03
N VAL A 656 -51.06 -35.35 -30.82
CA VAL A 656 -51.44 -35.48 -32.27
C VAL A 656 -50.17 -35.58 -33.19
N PRO A 657 -50.11 -36.46 -34.24
CA PRO A 657 -49.24 -37.64 -34.19
C PRO A 657 -48.24 -37.79 -35.37
N ALA A 658 -47.69 -39.00 -35.53
CA ALA A 658 -46.47 -39.34 -36.27
C ALA A 658 -46.46 -39.16 -37.80
N SER A 659 -45.24 -38.94 -38.33
CA SER A 659 -44.77 -39.43 -39.64
C SER A 659 -43.26 -39.73 -39.59
N ASP A 660 -42.81 -40.71 -40.38
CA ASP A 660 -41.46 -41.31 -40.30
C ASP A 660 -40.30 -40.41 -40.77
N SER A 661 -39.09 -40.60 -40.20
CA SER A 661 -37.98 -41.28 -40.91
C SER A 661 -36.60 -41.24 -40.23
N ALA A 662 -35.91 -42.40 -40.32
CA ALA A 662 -34.45 -42.63 -40.28
C ALA A 662 -33.67 -42.56 -38.94
N PRO A 663 -32.57 -43.35 -38.77
CA PRO A 663 -32.14 -43.85 -37.46
C PRO A 663 -30.76 -43.39 -36.97
N ALA A 664 -30.47 -43.68 -35.70
CA ALA A 664 -29.22 -43.35 -35.00
C ALA A 664 -28.00 -44.17 -35.47
N SER A 665 -26.82 -43.54 -35.47
CA SER A 665 -25.52 -44.18 -35.71
C SER A 665 -24.75 -44.43 -34.41
N THR A 666 -24.60 -45.71 -34.05
CA THR A 666 -23.59 -46.17 -33.07
C THR A 666 -22.34 -46.59 -33.82
N MET A 667 -21.20 -45.93 -33.57
CA MET A 667 -19.91 -46.35 -34.14
C MET A 667 -19.35 -47.54 -33.34
N ALA A 668 -19.39 -48.73 -33.94
CA ALA A 668 -18.68 -49.89 -33.45
C ALA A 668 -17.19 -49.81 -33.87
N SER A 669 -16.27 -50.05 -32.94
CA SER A 669 -14.85 -50.22 -33.25
C SER A 669 -14.59 -51.62 -33.80
N THR A 670 -13.81 -51.72 -34.88
CA THR A 670 -13.46 -53.01 -35.49
C THR A 670 -12.37 -53.74 -34.70
N PRO A 671 -12.35 -55.09 -34.69
CA PRO A 671 -11.34 -55.87 -33.97
C PRO A 671 -9.90 -55.57 -34.42
N GLU A 672 -9.71 -55.29 -35.70
CA GLU A 672 -8.41 -54.97 -36.31
C GLU A 672 -7.78 -53.71 -35.70
N MET A 673 -8.58 -52.69 -35.40
CA MET A 673 -8.13 -51.44 -34.78
C MET A 673 -7.72 -51.64 -33.30
N GLN A 674 -8.34 -52.61 -32.60
CA GLN A 674 -7.91 -52.99 -31.25
C GLN A 674 -6.59 -53.79 -31.28
N GLU A 675 -6.41 -54.64 -32.29
CA GLU A 675 -5.19 -55.44 -32.49
C GLU A 675 -3.97 -54.55 -32.83
N GLU A 676 -4.15 -53.53 -33.69
CA GLU A 676 -3.10 -52.53 -33.97
C GLU A 676 -2.74 -51.70 -32.73
N MET A 677 -3.75 -51.21 -31.99
CA MET A 677 -3.51 -50.44 -30.77
C MET A 677 -2.78 -51.26 -29.69
N ARG A 678 -3.02 -52.58 -29.63
CA ARG A 678 -2.30 -53.50 -28.74
C ARG A 678 -0.83 -53.66 -29.14
N LYS A 679 -0.55 -53.84 -30.43
CA LYS A 679 0.83 -53.91 -30.97
C LYS A 679 1.61 -52.61 -30.74
N LEU A 680 0.94 -51.46 -30.85
CA LEU A 680 1.52 -50.14 -30.54
C LEU A 680 1.90 -50.01 -29.06
N ILE A 681 1.05 -50.49 -28.14
CA ILE A 681 1.32 -50.48 -26.69
C ILE A 681 2.48 -51.41 -26.32
N ASP A 682 2.56 -52.61 -26.92
CA ASP A 682 3.65 -53.54 -26.64
C ASP A 682 4.99 -53.07 -27.23
N ALA A 683 4.98 -52.46 -28.43
CA ALA A 683 6.16 -51.81 -29.01
C ALA A 683 6.68 -50.66 -28.12
N ALA A 684 5.77 -49.83 -27.58
CA ALA A 684 6.12 -48.77 -26.64
C ALA A 684 6.72 -49.31 -25.32
N ARG A 685 6.20 -50.43 -24.80
CA ARG A 685 6.77 -51.10 -23.61
C ARG A 685 8.18 -51.64 -23.86
N SER A 686 8.43 -52.24 -25.02
CA SER A 686 9.77 -52.72 -25.39
C SER A 686 10.78 -51.56 -25.45
N ALA A 687 10.43 -50.47 -26.12
CA ALA A 687 11.31 -49.30 -26.25
C ALA A 687 11.68 -48.67 -24.89
N VAL A 688 10.74 -48.66 -23.93
CA VAL A 688 11.01 -48.18 -22.56
C VAL A 688 11.92 -49.13 -21.78
N ALA A 689 11.77 -50.45 -21.95
CA ALA A 689 12.66 -51.43 -21.32
C ALA A 689 14.10 -51.35 -21.86
N ASP A 690 14.25 -51.20 -23.18
CA ASP A 690 15.57 -51.06 -23.82
C ASP A 690 16.28 -49.76 -23.38
N LEU A 691 15.53 -48.65 -23.22
CA LEU A 691 16.07 -47.39 -22.68
C LEU A 691 16.54 -47.51 -21.22
N GLN A 692 15.90 -48.35 -20.41
CA GLN A 692 16.30 -48.59 -19.02
C GLN A 692 17.52 -49.52 -18.88
N ALA A 693 17.83 -50.33 -19.90
CA ALA A 693 18.97 -51.26 -19.90
C ALA A 693 20.32 -50.63 -20.26
N VAL A 694 20.35 -49.38 -20.74
CA VAL A 694 21.55 -48.72 -21.32
C VAL A 694 22.18 -47.66 -20.39
N ALA A 695 21.62 -47.43 -19.21
CA ALA A 695 22.23 -46.54 -18.21
C ALA A 695 23.41 -47.23 -17.48
N PRO A 696 24.64 -46.69 -17.53
CA PRO A 696 25.77 -47.22 -16.75
C PRO A 696 25.59 -46.92 -15.25
N GLN A 697 26.12 -47.82 -14.40
CA GLN A 697 26.15 -47.68 -12.93
C GLN A 697 27.11 -46.59 -12.45
#